data_AF-A0A5M3Y0T4-F1
#
_entry.id   AF-A0A5M3Y0T4-F1
#
_cell.length_a   1.000
_cell.length_b   1.000
_cell.length_c   1.000
_cell.angle_alpha   90.00
_cell.angle_beta   90.00
_cell.angle_gamma   90.00
#
_symmetry.space_group_name_H-M   'P 1'
#
loop_
_entity.id
_entity.type
_entity.pdbx_description
1 polymer ?
#
loop_
_entity_poly.entity_id
_entity_poly.type
_entity_poly.pdbx_seq_one_letter_code
_entity_poly.pdbx_strand_id
1 'polypeptide(L)'
;MSNLLRRAGAVAAVLALACLPPTLITGTASADPTPADIVASGPQWSVTRVAGGFLVTLELAEELPVIASAPTLSVDGTMLGPATESADGKSLSLVTADPSVATATSVTTDILGAAEPTPRARMAPGPSAAQPTTTPGVLPADPSTPGSHQVSEAVYDFGDQVLPLLNIGGIRGELTGKIYLPDGRGRKPTVIFLHGRHGSCYGTGATNPARWPCRPSPDSPSQRATIPSYLGYDAPARALASNGYAVVSISANAVNSNDNQLAADYGAQARGQLILDTLRMLEQADDGDPVVYHDAFYNRDVTLAQALTGDITPAGLVRKFDLDNVGIMGHSRGGEGVVAASTLNDALPLWQQFGINAVLPLAPVDYDRISLPNTVTATILPYCDGDVENLMGQHIVDDSRHSFKDNVLRSAVLTMGANHNFFNTIWTPGGWPASTGDDWSTGGSGAGDPVCDPNAATTTRLTPAQQVQVGATYMAGFFRLTLGGEKQFQPLFDGSAVTAPSTSFANISVTATQPAKSRVDINTFERPDPAVQVSGDATAEVCVNMGGTGGVQLPQESPHCTTTLNSAAVPHWSPALWAFNIPSSPMLHLKWTSPSGQVRVAVPPGARDIKRYEQLSVKMAADEFVPTGTDLTVSVADGAGHTWSSPVSALNPAAVTRLPGVTSPWLRKVILQQVTIPTSSLTGLDLTDVREVRFTATEDAASGGVYISDLSAENRAVGARSPEQQVTVNMAPANVDEGSGTGTATLAAVLSQPTGHPVTAYVSVFGSATGRAGITMRQVTFAPGQVCVPIQVGTLGDQLPTGTPSTSFKVSVTNTAGAVMGDKGFNRLTVREDDGVTGGTPAPEVGVPGDACAEYAASQKPGHLNVAGSVFAGATNTLRAGGYRSGESVEFRLDSTPLGRALADSGGTATFTAAIPAGTPLGKVTLSAVGAGSGYTTSAVSRVRAAD
;
A
#
# COMPACT_ATOMS: atom_id res chain seq x y z
N MET A 1 -0.28 43.44 -57.87
CA MET A 1 -0.10 42.50 -59.00
C MET A 1 -0.40 41.11 -58.46
N SER A 2 -1.66 40.69 -58.40
CA SER A 2 -2.44 40.00 -59.44
C SER A 2 -2.03 38.53 -59.67
N ASN A 3 -2.95 37.64 -59.26
CA ASN A 3 -3.38 36.39 -59.92
C ASN A 3 -2.60 35.05 -59.80
N LEU A 4 -3.21 34.14 -59.00
CA LEU A 4 -3.95 32.93 -59.42
C LEU A 4 -3.23 31.68 -60.02
N LEU A 5 -3.48 30.55 -59.32
CA LEU A 5 -3.96 29.22 -59.78
C LEU A 5 -3.00 28.01 -59.97
N ARG A 6 -3.27 27.00 -59.10
CA ARG A 6 -3.59 25.56 -59.34
C ARG A 6 -2.49 24.48 -59.47
N ARG A 7 -2.51 23.62 -58.43
CA ARG A 7 -2.69 22.14 -58.40
C ARG A 7 -1.77 21.24 -59.26
N ALA A 8 -0.98 20.37 -58.62
CA ALA A 8 -1.30 18.96 -58.33
C ALA A 8 -0.03 18.09 -58.21
N GLY A 9 -0.03 17.11 -57.29
CA GLY A 9 0.61 15.80 -57.55
C GLY A 9 1.74 15.31 -56.63
N ALA A 10 1.35 14.78 -55.47
CA ALA A 10 1.79 13.51 -54.87
C ALA A 10 3.24 13.24 -54.39
N VAL A 11 3.26 12.51 -53.26
CA VAL A 11 4.33 11.71 -52.62
C VAL A 11 5.27 12.46 -51.65
N ALA A 12 4.83 12.58 -50.40
CA ALA A 12 5.72 12.69 -49.25
C ALA A 12 5.30 11.62 -48.24
N ALA A 13 6.14 10.59 -48.08
CA ALA A 13 5.96 9.54 -47.12
C ALA A 13 7.28 9.35 -46.36
N VAL A 14 7.16 9.31 -45.03
CA VAL A 14 8.08 8.73 -44.05
C VAL A 14 9.39 9.48 -43.80
N LEU A 15 9.49 10.16 -42.66
CA LEU A 15 10.60 10.06 -41.68
C LEU A 15 10.44 11.12 -40.59
N ALA A 16 9.79 10.75 -39.47
CA ALA A 16 9.96 11.38 -38.16
C ALA A 16 9.35 10.46 -37.08
N LEU A 17 9.96 9.29 -36.87
CA LEU A 17 9.71 8.42 -35.72
C LEU A 17 11.06 7.84 -35.31
N ALA A 18 11.72 8.42 -34.31
CA ALA A 18 12.80 7.78 -33.55
C ALA A 18 13.28 8.71 -32.42
N CYS A 19 12.75 8.52 -31.21
CA CYS A 19 13.45 8.76 -29.93
C CYS A 19 12.56 8.28 -28.76
N LEU A 20 12.50 6.96 -28.59
CA LEU A 20 12.05 6.27 -27.37
C LEU A 20 13.01 5.07 -27.20
N PRO A 21 13.64 4.84 -26.04
CA PRO A 21 14.36 3.59 -25.80
C PRO A 21 13.33 2.45 -25.69
N PRO A 22 13.50 1.31 -26.37
CA PRO A 22 12.63 0.17 -26.16
C PRO A 22 13.07 -0.51 -24.86
N THR A 23 12.40 -0.20 -23.75
CA THR A 23 12.19 -1.21 -22.72
C THR A 23 11.36 -2.31 -23.39
N LEU A 24 11.88 -3.54 -23.43
CA LEU A 24 11.14 -4.73 -23.84
C LEU A 24 9.96 -4.94 -22.87
N ILE A 25 8.87 -4.20 -23.09
CA ILE A 25 7.54 -4.64 -22.73
C ILE A 25 7.20 -5.65 -23.83
N THR A 26 7.48 -6.92 -23.58
CA THR A 26 6.82 -7.98 -24.34
C THR A 26 5.34 -7.90 -23.99
N GLY A 27 4.59 -7.09 -24.73
CA GLY A 27 3.15 -7.26 -24.81
C GLY A 27 2.92 -8.67 -25.32
N THR A 28 2.34 -9.51 -24.47
CA THR A 28 1.86 -10.84 -24.85
C THR A 28 0.80 -10.64 -25.92
N ALA A 29 1.18 -10.77 -27.19
CA ALA A 29 0.21 -11.13 -28.21
C ALA A 29 -0.21 -12.57 -27.89
N SER A 30 -1.27 -12.72 -27.09
CA SER A 30 -1.94 -14.01 -26.93
C SER A 30 -2.45 -14.39 -28.30
N ALA A 31 -2.02 -15.53 -28.83
CA ALA A 31 -2.87 -16.22 -29.79
C ALA A 31 -4.19 -16.55 -29.07
N ASP A 32 -5.32 -16.45 -29.76
CA ASP A 32 -6.57 -16.99 -29.23
C ASP A 32 -6.35 -18.47 -28.87
N PRO A 33 -6.72 -18.93 -27.67
CA PRO A 33 -6.51 -20.30 -27.27
C PRO A 33 -7.23 -21.23 -28.25
N THR A 34 -6.54 -22.28 -28.69
CA THR A 34 -7.20 -23.25 -29.57
C THR A 34 -8.26 -24.02 -28.77
N PRO A 35 -9.38 -24.46 -29.38
CA PRO A 35 -10.45 -25.15 -28.65
C PRO A 35 -10.02 -26.42 -27.91
N ALA A 36 -8.82 -26.95 -28.19
CA ALA A 36 -8.24 -28.12 -27.54
C ALA A 36 -7.66 -27.84 -26.14
N ASP A 37 -7.39 -26.57 -25.81
CA ASP A 37 -6.74 -26.18 -24.55
C ASP A 37 -7.75 -25.76 -23.45
N ILE A 38 -9.02 -25.55 -23.81
CA ILE A 38 -10.09 -25.19 -22.87
C ILE A 38 -10.55 -26.45 -22.14
N VAL A 39 -10.37 -26.48 -20.82
CA VAL A 39 -10.72 -27.63 -19.97
C VAL A 39 -12.09 -27.47 -19.29
N ALA A 40 -12.54 -26.24 -19.06
CA ALA A 40 -13.88 -25.90 -18.60
C ALA A 40 -14.29 -24.51 -19.12
N SER A 41 -15.58 -24.27 -19.30
CA SER A 41 -16.10 -22.96 -19.74
C SER A 41 -17.56 -22.78 -19.35
N GLY A 42 -17.95 -21.53 -19.13
CA GLY A 42 -19.33 -21.09 -18.98
C GLY A 42 -19.67 -19.90 -19.92
N PRO A 43 -20.85 -19.29 -19.78
CA PRO A 43 -21.30 -18.22 -20.69
C PRO A 43 -20.40 -16.98 -20.72
N GLN A 44 -19.66 -16.69 -19.65
CA GLN A 44 -18.83 -15.50 -19.48
C GLN A 44 -17.45 -15.83 -18.88
N TRP A 45 -17.04 -17.09 -18.86
CA TRP A 45 -15.75 -17.46 -18.30
C TRP A 45 -15.18 -18.69 -19.00
N SER A 46 -13.87 -18.81 -18.98
CA SER A 46 -13.16 -19.98 -19.48
C SER A 46 -12.03 -20.36 -18.55
N VAL A 47 -11.70 -21.64 -18.54
CA VAL A 47 -10.52 -22.20 -17.90
C VAL A 47 -9.70 -22.89 -18.97
N THR A 48 -8.58 -22.28 -19.30
CA THR A 48 -7.66 -22.76 -20.34
C THR A 48 -6.43 -23.37 -19.69
N ARG A 49 -6.01 -24.54 -20.14
CA ARG A 49 -4.73 -25.11 -19.72
C ARG A 49 -3.60 -24.23 -20.25
N VAL A 50 -2.75 -23.77 -19.35
CA VAL A 50 -1.58 -22.94 -19.67
C VAL A 50 -0.33 -23.50 -19.01
N ALA A 51 0.82 -23.01 -19.45
CA ALA A 51 2.10 -23.15 -18.79
C ALA A 51 2.00 -22.99 -17.26
N GLY A 52 2.08 -24.10 -16.51
CA GLY A 52 2.06 -24.10 -15.05
C GLY A 52 0.67 -24.08 -14.39
N GLY A 53 -0.39 -24.49 -15.10
CA GLY A 53 -1.71 -24.72 -14.51
C GLY A 53 -2.87 -24.40 -15.44
N PHE A 54 -3.75 -23.54 -14.97
CA PHE A 54 -5.00 -23.13 -15.59
C PHE A 54 -5.14 -21.61 -15.54
N LEU A 55 -5.33 -20.98 -16.69
CA LEU A 55 -5.74 -19.59 -16.79
C LEU A 55 -7.26 -19.56 -16.65
N VAL A 56 -7.73 -18.99 -15.55
CA VAL A 56 -9.13 -18.67 -15.32
C VAL A 56 -9.37 -17.26 -15.83
N THR A 57 -10.26 -17.11 -16.80
CA THR A 57 -10.67 -15.80 -17.36
C THR A 57 -12.16 -15.60 -17.14
N LEU A 58 -12.55 -14.45 -16.61
CA LEU A 58 -13.92 -13.98 -16.47
C LEU A 58 -14.11 -12.74 -17.35
N GLU A 59 -15.02 -12.83 -18.31
CA GLU A 59 -15.46 -11.74 -19.17
C GLU A 59 -16.59 -10.95 -18.50
N LEU A 60 -16.50 -9.63 -18.55
CA LEU A 60 -17.41 -8.71 -17.89
C LEU A 60 -18.30 -8.02 -18.92
N ALA A 61 -19.57 -7.81 -18.57
CA ALA A 61 -20.52 -7.11 -19.44
C ALA A 61 -20.16 -5.62 -19.59
N GLU A 62 -19.57 -5.03 -18.55
CA GLU A 62 -19.17 -3.62 -18.47
C GLU A 62 -17.75 -3.51 -17.92
N GLU A 63 -17.14 -2.33 -18.08
CA GLU A 63 -15.84 -2.01 -17.50
C GLU A 63 -15.94 -2.02 -15.97
N LEU A 64 -14.91 -2.53 -15.27
CA LEU A 64 -14.89 -2.53 -13.82
C LEU A 64 -15.01 -1.11 -13.25
N PRO A 65 -15.76 -0.92 -12.16
CA PRO A 65 -15.79 0.35 -11.47
C PRO A 65 -14.39 0.69 -10.92
N VAL A 66 -14.01 1.97 -11.04
CA VAL A 66 -12.72 2.47 -10.53
C VAL A 66 -12.86 2.80 -9.04
N ILE A 67 -12.83 1.76 -8.20
CA ILE A 67 -12.89 1.84 -6.72
C ILE A 67 -11.54 1.48 -6.08
N ALA A 68 -11.44 1.62 -4.76
CA ALA A 68 -10.22 1.22 -4.05
C ALA A 68 -9.90 -0.28 -4.22
N SER A 69 -10.92 -1.15 -4.08
CA SER A 69 -10.82 -2.61 -4.04
C SER A 69 -10.06 -3.21 -5.23
N ALA A 70 -9.33 -4.30 -4.96
CA ALA A 70 -8.63 -5.09 -5.96
C ALA A 70 -9.53 -6.24 -6.42
N PRO A 71 -9.74 -6.44 -7.73
CA PRO A 71 -10.59 -7.55 -8.19
C PRO A 71 -9.96 -8.87 -7.80
N THR A 72 -10.74 -9.77 -7.20
CA THR A 72 -10.37 -11.17 -7.01
C THR A 72 -11.22 -12.07 -7.90
N LEU A 73 -10.70 -13.26 -8.20
CA LEU A 73 -11.47 -14.33 -8.86
C LEU A 73 -11.77 -15.44 -7.87
N SER A 74 -12.99 -15.96 -7.94
CA SER A 74 -13.45 -17.14 -7.20
C SER A 74 -13.98 -18.20 -8.16
N VAL A 75 -13.72 -19.47 -7.86
CA VAL A 75 -14.28 -20.63 -8.57
C VAL A 75 -15.13 -21.45 -7.63
N ASP A 76 -16.39 -21.69 -8.01
CA ASP A 76 -17.36 -22.46 -7.21
C ASP A 76 -17.46 -21.99 -5.75
N GLY A 77 -17.36 -20.68 -5.55
CA GLY A 77 -17.41 -20.01 -4.24
C GLY A 77 -16.09 -20.02 -3.46
N THR A 78 -15.02 -20.60 -4.01
CA THR A 78 -13.67 -20.58 -3.42
C THR A 78 -12.85 -19.45 -4.04
N MET A 79 -12.45 -18.47 -3.25
CA MET A 79 -11.60 -17.36 -3.71
C MET A 79 -10.20 -17.87 -4.06
N LEU A 80 -9.83 -17.73 -5.34
CA LEU A 80 -8.53 -18.12 -5.85
C LEU A 80 -7.47 -17.05 -5.56
N GLY A 81 -7.84 -15.77 -5.59
CA GLY A 81 -6.94 -14.65 -5.29
C GLY A 81 -7.09 -13.46 -6.22
N PRO A 82 -6.18 -12.47 -6.13
CA PRO A 82 -6.21 -11.26 -6.94
C PRO A 82 -6.11 -11.56 -8.43
N ALA A 83 -6.97 -10.93 -9.22
CA ALA A 83 -7.03 -11.08 -10.66
C ALA A 83 -6.29 -9.94 -11.37
N THR A 84 -5.74 -10.27 -12.53
CA THR A 84 -5.19 -9.30 -13.48
C THR A 84 -6.34 -8.76 -14.33
N GLU A 85 -6.53 -7.45 -14.25
CA GLU A 85 -7.49 -6.71 -15.06
C GLU A 85 -6.95 -6.47 -16.48
N SER A 86 -7.77 -6.69 -17.51
CA SER A 86 -7.41 -6.38 -18.89
C SER A 86 -7.28 -4.87 -19.13
N ALA A 87 -6.57 -4.52 -20.20
CA ALA A 87 -6.31 -3.12 -20.54
C ALA A 87 -7.57 -2.28 -20.81
N ASP A 88 -8.67 -2.93 -21.20
CA ASP A 88 -9.99 -2.34 -21.44
C ASP A 88 -10.95 -2.47 -20.24
N GLY A 89 -10.49 -3.04 -19.12
CA GLY A 89 -11.23 -3.24 -17.89
C GLY A 89 -12.41 -4.20 -17.98
N LYS A 90 -12.51 -4.99 -19.07
CA LYS A 90 -13.65 -5.88 -19.36
C LYS A 90 -13.39 -7.36 -19.12
N SER A 91 -12.20 -7.73 -18.69
CA SER A 91 -11.94 -9.10 -18.27
C SER A 91 -11.02 -9.15 -17.07
N LEU A 92 -11.18 -10.20 -16.28
CA LEU A 92 -10.34 -10.55 -15.15
C LEU A 92 -9.70 -11.90 -15.43
N SER A 93 -8.41 -12.01 -15.16
CA SER A 93 -7.68 -13.26 -15.37
C SER A 93 -6.77 -13.61 -14.20
N LEU A 94 -6.70 -14.88 -13.86
CA LEU A 94 -5.79 -15.41 -12.85
C LEU A 94 -5.26 -16.74 -13.34
N VAL A 95 -3.94 -16.91 -13.26
CA VAL A 95 -3.31 -18.23 -13.42
C VAL A 95 -3.31 -18.91 -12.06
N THR A 96 -4.02 -20.02 -11.95
CA THR A 96 -4.00 -20.92 -10.80
C THR A 96 -3.60 -22.30 -11.27
N ALA A 97 -3.06 -23.13 -10.39
CA ALA A 97 -2.87 -24.53 -10.71
C ALA A 97 -3.83 -25.45 -9.99
N ASP A 98 -4.80 -24.91 -9.26
CA ASP A 98 -5.84 -25.70 -8.62
C ASP A 98 -6.56 -26.55 -9.67
N PRO A 99 -6.40 -27.89 -9.69
CA PRO A 99 -7.04 -28.73 -10.69
C PRO A 99 -8.56 -28.75 -10.57
N SER A 100 -9.12 -28.29 -9.44
CA SER A 100 -10.58 -28.16 -9.27
C SER A 100 -11.19 -27.23 -10.32
N VAL A 101 -10.43 -26.24 -10.80
CA VAL A 101 -10.93 -25.28 -11.80
C VAL A 101 -11.15 -25.92 -13.17
N ALA A 102 -10.51 -27.06 -13.46
CA ALA A 102 -10.74 -27.82 -14.70
C ALA A 102 -12.14 -28.44 -14.74
N THR A 103 -12.85 -28.47 -13.62
CA THR A 103 -14.25 -28.91 -13.50
C THR A 103 -15.16 -27.80 -13.00
N ALA A 104 -14.71 -26.54 -13.08
CA ALA A 104 -15.44 -25.38 -12.58
C ALA A 104 -16.88 -25.35 -13.11
N THR A 105 -17.83 -24.96 -12.26
CA THR A 105 -19.21 -24.69 -12.67
C THR A 105 -19.53 -23.20 -12.70
N SER A 106 -18.77 -22.40 -11.97
CA SER A 106 -18.91 -20.94 -11.88
C SER A 106 -17.56 -20.27 -11.63
N VAL A 107 -17.37 -19.11 -12.25
CA VAL A 107 -16.29 -18.16 -11.96
C VAL A 107 -16.95 -16.83 -11.64
N THR A 108 -16.58 -16.20 -10.53
CA THR A 108 -17.13 -14.90 -10.09
C THR A 108 -16.03 -13.96 -9.62
N THR A 109 -16.35 -12.68 -9.49
CA THR A 109 -15.49 -11.66 -8.87
C THR A 109 -16.23 -10.98 -7.72
N ASP A 110 -15.48 -10.51 -6.73
CA ASP A 110 -15.97 -9.76 -5.57
C ASP A 110 -16.46 -8.35 -5.91
N ILE A 111 -15.88 -7.71 -6.94
CA ILE A 111 -16.19 -6.32 -7.29
C ILE A 111 -17.55 -6.13 -7.99
N LEU A 112 -18.05 -7.14 -8.70
CA LEU A 112 -19.32 -7.04 -9.47
C LEU A 112 -20.49 -7.80 -8.83
N GLY A 113 -20.29 -8.27 -7.60
CA GLY A 113 -21.24 -9.11 -6.90
C GLY A 113 -21.21 -10.56 -7.41
N ALA A 114 -20.89 -11.49 -6.51
CA ALA A 114 -21.38 -12.84 -6.67
C ALA A 114 -22.92 -12.81 -6.77
N ALA A 115 -23.46 -13.74 -7.56
CA ALA A 115 -24.90 -13.89 -7.83
C ALA A 115 -25.76 -13.64 -6.58
N GLU A 116 -26.96 -13.08 -6.79
CA GLU A 116 -27.94 -12.79 -5.74
C GLU A 116 -27.89 -13.84 -4.63
N PRO A 117 -27.79 -13.43 -3.36
CA PRO A 117 -27.71 -14.38 -2.27
C PRO A 117 -28.96 -15.27 -2.33
N THR A 118 -28.73 -16.57 -2.54
CA THR A 118 -29.74 -17.57 -2.21
C THR A 118 -30.23 -17.25 -0.80
N PRO A 119 -31.55 -17.20 -0.54
CA PRO A 119 -32.08 -16.77 0.74
C PRO A 119 -31.71 -17.80 1.81
N ARG A 120 -30.53 -17.66 2.41
CA ARG A 120 -30.19 -18.31 3.67
C ARG A 120 -30.93 -17.58 4.77
N ALA A 121 -31.36 -18.38 5.75
CA ALA A 121 -32.31 -18.01 6.78
C ALA A 121 -32.03 -16.61 7.34
N ARG A 122 -33.03 -15.73 7.27
CA ARG A 122 -33.07 -14.47 8.00
C ARG A 122 -32.73 -14.77 9.46
N MET A 123 -31.54 -14.38 9.90
CA MET A 123 -31.35 -14.16 11.34
C MET A 123 -32.36 -13.09 11.73
N ALA A 124 -33.14 -13.37 12.77
CA ALA A 124 -34.08 -12.39 13.31
C ALA A 124 -33.30 -11.11 13.65
N PRO A 125 -33.82 -9.91 13.30
CA PRO A 125 -33.18 -8.66 13.68
C PRO A 125 -33.05 -8.64 15.20
N GLY A 126 -31.80 -8.70 15.69
CA GLY A 126 -31.52 -8.36 17.06
C GLY A 126 -31.85 -6.88 17.27
N PRO A 127 -32.34 -6.47 18.46
CA PRO A 127 -32.49 -5.06 18.75
C PRO A 127 -31.13 -4.36 18.57
N SER A 128 -31.11 -3.28 17.79
CA SER A 128 -29.96 -2.38 17.71
C SER A 128 -29.74 -1.77 19.09
N ALA A 129 -28.80 -2.30 19.86
CA ALA A 129 -28.32 -1.61 21.03
C ALA A 129 -27.48 -0.42 20.53
N ALA A 130 -27.92 0.80 20.81
CA ALA A 130 -27.04 1.95 20.69
C ALA A 130 -25.78 1.66 21.52
N GLN A 131 -24.60 1.90 20.95
CA GLN A 131 -23.38 1.67 21.70
C GLN A 131 -23.37 2.63 22.90
N PRO A 132 -23.13 2.14 24.14
CA PRO A 132 -22.90 3.03 25.25
C PRO A 132 -21.60 3.79 24.94
N THR A 133 -21.66 5.11 24.96
CA THR A 133 -20.50 5.98 24.76
C THR A 133 -20.22 6.75 26.04
N THR A 134 -18.95 6.97 26.33
CA THR A 134 -18.57 8.03 27.26
C THR A 134 -18.79 9.35 26.56
N THR A 135 -19.47 10.32 27.20
CA THR A 135 -19.55 11.69 26.67
C THR A 135 -18.13 12.23 26.57
N PRO A 136 -17.59 12.48 25.36
CA PRO A 136 -16.24 12.97 25.23
C PRO A 136 -16.15 14.40 25.77
N GLY A 137 -14.99 14.76 26.31
CA GLY A 137 -14.66 16.16 26.56
C GLY A 137 -14.66 16.95 25.25
N VAL A 138 -15.05 18.22 25.30
CA VAL A 138 -14.96 19.10 24.13
C VAL A 138 -13.75 20.01 24.31
N LEU A 139 -12.86 20.05 23.31
CA LEU A 139 -11.72 20.96 23.33
C LEU A 139 -12.19 22.42 23.31
N PRO A 140 -11.46 23.33 23.97
CA PRO A 140 -11.80 24.75 23.96
C PRO A 140 -11.52 25.41 22.60
N ALA A 141 -10.65 24.83 21.78
CA ALA A 141 -10.26 25.34 20.47
C ALA A 141 -10.65 24.34 19.39
N ASP A 142 -11.03 24.88 18.23
CA ASP A 142 -11.35 24.08 17.06
C ASP A 142 -10.23 24.16 16.01
N PRO A 143 -9.63 23.04 15.62
CA PRO A 143 -8.56 23.03 14.61
C PRO A 143 -8.94 23.60 13.25
N SER A 144 -10.21 23.49 12.85
CA SER A 144 -10.71 23.94 11.55
C SER A 144 -11.08 25.42 11.52
N THR A 145 -11.05 26.11 12.66
CA THR A 145 -11.32 27.55 12.72
C THR A 145 -10.33 28.30 11.83
N PRO A 146 -10.82 29.14 10.89
CA PRO A 146 -9.95 29.95 10.05
C PRO A 146 -9.00 30.82 10.88
N GLY A 147 -7.73 30.83 10.51
CA GLY A 147 -6.73 31.68 11.14
C GLY A 147 -6.73 33.10 10.57
N SER A 148 -5.72 33.88 10.94
CA SER A 148 -5.61 35.30 10.57
C SER A 148 -4.99 35.57 9.19
N HIS A 149 -4.43 34.55 8.54
CA HIS A 149 -3.74 34.72 7.26
C HIS A 149 -4.72 34.84 6.09
N GLN A 150 -4.47 35.79 5.19
CA GLN A 150 -5.08 35.75 3.87
C GLN A 150 -4.43 34.62 3.05
N VAL A 151 -5.23 33.92 2.24
CA VAL A 151 -4.77 32.78 1.44
C VAL A 151 -4.85 33.13 -0.03
N SER A 152 -3.73 33.07 -0.73
CA SER A 152 -3.67 33.08 -2.20
C SER A 152 -3.77 31.66 -2.72
N GLU A 153 -4.53 31.46 -3.79
CA GLU A 153 -4.73 30.14 -4.38
C GLU A 153 -4.31 30.15 -5.85
N ALA A 154 -3.64 29.09 -6.31
CA ALA A 154 -3.41 28.86 -7.73
C ALA A 154 -3.37 27.37 -8.05
N VAL A 155 -3.88 27.02 -9.22
CA VAL A 155 -3.64 25.71 -9.83
C VAL A 155 -2.35 25.79 -10.62
N TYR A 156 -1.46 24.79 -10.49
CA TYR A 156 -0.38 24.58 -11.43
C TYR A 156 -0.70 23.36 -12.30
N ASP A 157 -0.43 23.47 -13.60
CA ASP A 157 -0.58 22.38 -14.54
C ASP A 157 0.58 22.41 -15.56
N PHE A 158 1.54 21.50 -15.38
CA PHE A 158 2.65 21.34 -16.31
C PHE A 158 2.30 20.44 -17.51
N GLY A 159 1.11 19.82 -17.52
CA GLY A 159 0.65 18.92 -18.57
C GLY A 159 0.46 17.47 -18.12
N ASP A 160 0.08 16.61 -19.07
CA ASP A 160 -0.41 15.26 -18.76
C ASP A 160 0.70 14.18 -18.74
N GLN A 161 1.86 14.39 -19.39
CA GLN A 161 2.95 13.40 -19.44
C GLN A 161 4.31 14.01 -19.08
N VAL A 162 4.43 14.43 -17.83
CA VAL A 162 5.51 15.29 -17.32
C VAL A 162 6.59 14.52 -16.58
N LEU A 163 6.21 13.60 -15.69
CA LEU A 163 7.15 12.89 -14.82
C LEU A 163 7.15 11.39 -15.11
N PRO A 164 8.32 10.73 -15.23
CA PRO A 164 8.35 9.26 -15.25
C PRO A 164 7.88 8.75 -13.89
N LEU A 165 6.85 7.91 -13.89
CA LEU A 165 6.31 7.34 -12.65
C LEU A 165 7.09 6.08 -12.26
N LEU A 166 7.41 5.97 -10.96
CA LEU A 166 8.16 4.83 -10.42
C LEU A 166 7.34 3.54 -10.53
N ASN A 167 7.97 2.46 -11.00
CA ASN A 167 7.45 1.09 -10.96
C ASN A 167 6.05 0.84 -11.58
N ILE A 168 5.66 1.64 -12.58
CA ILE A 168 4.36 1.53 -13.27
C ILE A 168 4.52 1.47 -14.80
N GLY A 169 5.19 0.43 -15.28
CA GLY A 169 5.24 0.11 -16.72
C GLY A 169 5.86 1.18 -17.63
N GLY A 170 6.69 2.08 -17.10
CA GLY A 170 7.35 3.15 -17.87
C GLY A 170 6.43 4.31 -18.27
N ILE A 171 5.25 4.42 -17.66
CA ILE A 171 4.31 5.51 -17.91
C ILE A 171 4.83 6.84 -17.36
N ARG A 172 4.48 7.93 -18.05
CA ARG A 172 4.66 9.28 -17.55
C ARG A 172 3.33 9.83 -17.04
N GLY A 173 3.36 10.45 -15.86
CA GLY A 173 2.19 11.06 -15.24
C GLY A 173 2.19 12.58 -15.30
N GLU A 174 1.05 13.15 -14.94
CA GLU A 174 0.91 14.60 -14.83
C GLU A 174 1.72 15.17 -13.66
N LEU A 175 2.00 16.48 -13.75
CA LEU A 175 2.44 17.27 -12.61
C LEU A 175 1.49 18.45 -12.46
N THR A 176 0.37 18.18 -11.78
CA THR A 176 -0.78 19.08 -11.67
C THR A 176 -1.29 19.09 -10.23
N GLY A 177 -1.70 20.26 -9.75
CA GLY A 177 -2.23 20.40 -8.40
C GLY A 177 -2.67 21.82 -8.08
N LYS A 178 -3.10 22.04 -6.83
CA LYS A 178 -3.52 23.35 -6.32
C LYS A 178 -2.71 23.74 -5.09
N ILE A 179 -2.20 24.96 -5.08
CA ILE A 179 -1.44 25.57 -3.99
C ILE A 179 -2.37 26.53 -3.24
N TYR A 180 -2.33 26.44 -1.91
CA TYR A 180 -2.93 27.36 -0.96
C TYR A 180 -1.81 27.97 -0.15
N LEU A 181 -1.53 29.25 -0.39
CA LEU A 181 -0.37 29.93 0.15
C LEU A 181 -0.81 31.05 1.12
N PRO A 182 -0.46 30.97 2.40
CA PRO A 182 -0.68 32.08 3.32
C PRO A 182 0.19 33.28 3.00
N ASP A 183 -0.33 34.45 3.33
CA ASP A 183 0.43 35.68 3.36
C ASP A 183 1.55 35.69 4.44
N GLY A 184 2.34 36.75 4.41
CA GLY A 184 3.47 36.96 5.31
C GLY A 184 4.83 36.56 4.74
N ARG A 185 5.86 36.81 5.54
CA ARG A 185 7.28 36.58 5.21
C ARG A 185 7.75 35.21 5.68
N GLY A 186 8.76 34.68 5.00
CA GLY A 186 9.45 33.44 5.38
C GLY A 186 8.76 32.17 4.91
N ARG A 187 9.52 31.07 5.01
CA ARG A 187 9.08 29.72 4.71
C ARG A 187 8.00 29.27 5.71
N LYS A 188 7.07 28.46 5.24
CA LYS A 188 5.92 27.94 5.98
C LYS A 188 5.99 26.42 6.04
N PRO A 189 5.60 25.78 7.15
CA PRO A 189 5.45 24.32 7.17
C PRO A 189 4.58 23.87 6.00
N THR A 190 5.04 22.87 5.26
CA THR A 190 4.45 22.48 3.98
C THR A 190 3.63 21.21 4.15
N VAL A 191 2.41 21.19 3.60
CA VAL A 191 1.53 20.03 3.66
C VAL A 191 1.17 19.60 2.25
N ILE A 192 1.39 18.32 1.92
CA ILE A 192 0.98 17.73 0.63
C ILE A 192 -0.25 16.87 0.83
N PHE A 193 -1.31 17.12 0.05
CA PHE A 193 -2.50 16.27 -0.02
C PHE A 193 -2.48 15.46 -1.32
N LEU A 194 -2.67 14.15 -1.21
CA LEU A 194 -2.71 13.22 -2.34
C LEU A 194 -4.06 12.50 -2.36
N HIS A 195 -4.79 12.60 -3.47
CA HIS A 195 -6.03 11.85 -3.63
C HIS A 195 -5.77 10.37 -3.95
N GLY A 196 -6.79 9.56 -3.70
CA GLY A 196 -6.77 8.11 -3.93
C GLY A 196 -7.16 7.67 -5.32
N ARG A 197 -7.36 6.35 -5.46
CA ARG A 197 -7.89 5.76 -6.67
C ARG A 197 -9.37 6.10 -6.80
N HIS A 198 -9.70 6.72 -7.92
CA HIS A 198 -11.06 7.06 -8.34
C HIS A 198 -11.06 7.30 -9.85
N GLY A 199 -12.24 7.46 -10.44
CA GLY A 199 -12.37 7.80 -11.86
C GLY A 199 -11.46 8.97 -12.27
N SER A 200 -10.67 8.77 -13.33
CA SER A 200 -9.66 9.74 -13.78
C SER A 200 -10.15 10.65 -14.90
N CYS A 201 -11.05 10.15 -15.74
CA CYS A 201 -11.51 10.80 -16.95
C CYS A 201 -13.03 10.73 -17.08
N TYR A 202 -13.68 11.84 -17.43
CA TYR A 202 -15.12 11.90 -17.69
C TYR A 202 -15.43 12.49 -19.07
N GLY A 203 -16.67 12.32 -19.53
CA GLY A 203 -17.16 12.84 -20.81
C GLY A 203 -17.59 11.74 -21.79
N THR A 204 -18.19 12.15 -22.91
CA THR A 204 -18.88 11.26 -23.87
C THR A 204 -18.01 10.81 -25.05
N GLY A 205 -16.77 11.30 -25.14
CA GLY A 205 -15.83 10.93 -26.21
C GLY A 205 -15.23 9.52 -26.05
N ALA A 206 -14.64 9.01 -27.13
CA ALA A 206 -13.93 7.74 -27.12
C ALA A 206 -12.80 7.73 -26.07
N THR A 207 -12.65 6.60 -25.37
CA THR A 207 -11.57 6.36 -24.41
C THR A 207 -10.21 6.35 -25.11
N ASN A 208 -9.19 6.85 -24.42
CA ASN A 208 -7.82 6.66 -24.87
C ASN A 208 -7.42 5.19 -24.64
N PRO A 209 -7.00 4.42 -25.66
CA PRO A 209 -6.53 3.05 -25.45
C PRO A 209 -5.26 2.96 -24.57
N ALA A 210 -4.48 4.05 -24.49
CA ALA A 210 -3.38 4.17 -23.53
C ALA A 210 -3.84 4.56 -22.11
N ARG A 211 -5.16 4.71 -21.90
CA ARG A 211 -5.88 5.13 -20.68
C ARG A 211 -5.60 6.56 -20.22
N TRP A 212 -4.33 6.98 -20.26
CA TRP A 212 -3.87 8.32 -19.93
C TRP A 212 -2.97 8.89 -21.04
N PRO A 213 -3.11 10.17 -21.43
CA PRO A 213 -4.06 11.16 -20.92
C PRO A 213 -5.52 10.87 -21.29
N CYS A 214 -6.49 11.62 -20.74
CA CYS A 214 -7.90 11.37 -21.03
C CYS A 214 -8.27 11.49 -22.52
N ARG A 215 -7.47 12.22 -23.30
CA ARG A 215 -7.59 12.33 -24.75
C ARG A 215 -6.50 11.48 -25.41
N PRO A 216 -6.78 10.85 -26.58
CA PRO A 216 -5.80 10.02 -27.28
C PRO A 216 -4.68 10.83 -27.96
N SER A 217 -4.92 12.11 -28.26
CA SER A 217 -3.92 13.05 -28.78
C SER A 217 -4.28 14.49 -28.44
N PRO A 218 -3.31 15.43 -28.45
CA PRO A 218 -3.55 16.86 -28.21
C PRO A 218 -4.67 17.46 -29.06
N ASP A 219 -4.70 17.10 -30.35
CA ASP A 219 -5.64 17.63 -31.34
C ASP A 219 -6.93 16.80 -31.45
N SER A 220 -7.12 15.82 -30.57
CA SER A 220 -8.28 14.93 -30.61
C SER A 220 -9.58 15.71 -30.38
N PRO A 221 -10.64 15.50 -31.20
CA PRO A 221 -11.97 16.06 -30.94
C PRO A 221 -12.70 15.35 -29.79
N SER A 222 -12.08 14.35 -29.14
CA SER A 222 -12.68 13.58 -28.06
C SER A 222 -13.13 14.52 -26.93
N GLN A 223 -14.41 14.45 -26.59
CA GLN A 223 -15.03 15.22 -25.52
C GLN A 223 -14.78 14.52 -24.16
N ARG A 224 -13.51 14.23 -23.86
CA ARG A 224 -13.07 13.74 -22.55
C ARG A 224 -12.18 14.76 -21.84
N ALA A 225 -12.33 14.81 -20.53
CA ALA A 225 -11.60 15.70 -19.63
C ALA A 225 -11.22 14.96 -18.34
N THR A 226 -10.24 15.51 -17.62
CA THR A 226 -9.74 14.99 -16.35
C THR A 226 -10.72 15.29 -15.22
N ILE A 227 -10.92 14.35 -14.30
CA ILE A 227 -11.63 14.60 -13.05
C ILE A 227 -10.65 15.24 -12.06
N PRO A 228 -10.92 16.46 -11.54
CA PRO A 228 -9.95 17.19 -10.73
C PRO A 228 -10.01 16.78 -9.25
N SER A 229 -9.82 15.49 -8.97
CA SER A 229 -9.94 14.90 -7.62
C SER A 229 -9.12 15.63 -6.54
N TYR A 230 -8.00 16.25 -6.91
CA TYR A 230 -7.16 17.06 -6.03
C TYR A 230 -7.86 18.32 -5.48
N LEU A 231 -8.92 18.82 -6.12
CA LEU A 231 -9.70 19.97 -5.63
C LEU A 231 -10.67 19.60 -4.50
N GLY A 232 -10.85 18.31 -4.22
CA GLY A 232 -11.80 17.80 -3.24
C GLY A 232 -11.52 18.13 -1.78
N TYR A 233 -10.33 18.65 -1.48
CA TYR A 233 -9.82 18.90 -0.12
C TYR A 233 -9.70 20.39 0.21
N ASP A 234 -10.46 21.24 -0.48
CA ASP A 234 -10.47 22.70 -0.29
C ASP A 234 -10.64 23.12 1.19
N ALA A 235 -11.55 22.46 1.92
CA ALA A 235 -11.87 22.82 3.31
C ALA A 235 -10.69 22.62 4.29
N PRO A 236 -10.10 21.41 4.42
CA PRO A 236 -8.89 21.23 5.24
C PRO A 236 -7.71 22.07 4.75
N ALA A 237 -7.55 22.24 3.44
CA ALA A 237 -6.44 23.03 2.89
C ALA A 237 -6.54 24.52 3.26
N ARG A 238 -7.73 25.12 3.15
CA ARG A 238 -7.97 26.52 3.58
C ARG A 238 -7.88 26.70 5.09
N ALA A 239 -8.36 25.72 5.87
CA ALA A 239 -8.23 25.76 7.33
C ALA A 239 -6.75 25.79 7.75
N LEU A 240 -5.91 24.95 7.15
CA LEU A 240 -4.46 24.98 7.36
C LEU A 240 -3.83 26.27 6.83
N ALA A 241 -4.09 26.64 5.57
CA ALA A 241 -3.47 27.81 4.97
C ALA A 241 -3.78 29.10 5.74
N SER A 242 -5.04 29.32 6.14
CA SER A 242 -5.39 30.49 6.96
C SER A 242 -4.71 30.49 8.35
N ASN A 243 -4.24 29.35 8.83
CA ASN A 243 -3.46 29.20 10.07
C ASN A 243 -1.92 29.18 9.83
N GLY A 244 -1.45 29.51 8.62
CA GLY A 244 -0.03 29.76 8.36
C GLY A 244 0.77 28.59 7.77
N TYR A 245 0.11 27.64 7.13
CA TYR A 245 0.73 26.47 6.48
C TYR A 245 0.67 26.61 4.96
N ALA A 246 1.74 26.27 4.24
CA ALA A 246 1.64 26.15 2.78
C ALA A 246 1.04 24.78 2.45
N VAL A 247 -0.07 24.72 1.71
CA VAL A 247 -0.73 23.44 1.36
C VAL A 247 -0.71 23.25 -0.15
N VAL A 248 -0.37 22.05 -0.60
CA VAL A 248 -0.40 21.67 -2.01
C VAL A 248 -1.17 20.37 -2.17
N SER A 249 -2.28 20.40 -2.91
CA SER A 249 -3.10 19.23 -3.20
C SER A 249 -2.87 18.75 -4.63
N ILE A 250 -2.40 17.52 -4.80
CA ILE A 250 -1.82 17.03 -6.06
C ILE A 250 -2.69 15.96 -6.74
N SER A 251 -2.66 15.97 -8.08
CA SER A 251 -3.34 14.99 -8.94
C SER A 251 -2.52 13.72 -9.10
N ALA A 252 -3.17 12.56 -9.15
CA ALA A 252 -2.58 11.23 -9.39
C ALA A 252 -3.41 10.40 -10.39
N ASN A 253 -4.07 11.05 -11.33
CA ASN A 253 -4.95 10.43 -12.31
C ASN A 253 -4.20 9.53 -13.31
N ALA A 254 -2.95 9.86 -13.70
CA ALA A 254 -2.13 8.94 -14.49
C ALA A 254 -1.86 7.62 -13.76
N VAL A 255 -1.65 7.69 -12.44
CA VAL A 255 -1.50 6.49 -11.60
C VAL A 255 -2.81 5.73 -11.55
N ASN A 256 -3.93 6.39 -11.22
CA ASN A 256 -5.26 5.76 -11.18
C ASN A 256 -5.63 5.07 -12.50
N SER A 257 -5.22 5.63 -13.63
CA SER A 257 -5.51 5.09 -14.98
C SER A 257 -4.68 3.86 -15.34
N ASN A 258 -3.70 3.48 -14.52
CA ASN A 258 -2.70 2.46 -14.87
C ASN A 258 -2.29 1.53 -13.73
N ASP A 259 -2.70 1.80 -12.50
CA ASP A 259 -2.16 1.15 -11.32
C ASP A 259 -2.44 -0.35 -11.27
N ASN A 260 -3.70 -0.78 -11.42
CA ASN A 260 -4.09 -2.18 -11.46
C ASN A 260 -3.35 -2.96 -12.57
N GLN A 261 -3.19 -2.35 -13.73
CA GLN A 261 -2.71 -3.04 -14.93
C GLN A 261 -1.18 -3.10 -15.01
N LEU A 262 -0.48 -2.07 -14.52
CA LEU A 262 0.96 -1.88 -14.79
C LEU A 262 1.85 -1.85 -13.54
N ALA A 263 1.30 -1.66 -12.35
CA ALA A 263 2.08 -1.58 -11.11
C ALA A 263 1.98 -2.88 -10.30
N ALA A 264 3.11 -3.40 -9.84
CA ALA A 264 3.12 -4.63 -9.05
C ALA A 264 2.43 -4.46 -7.69
N ASP A 265 2.62 -3.29 -7.10
CA ASP A 265 2.14 -2.79 -5.80
C ASP A 265 0.84 -1.95 -5.92
N TYR A 266 0.19 -1.96 -7.09
CA TYR A 266 -0.99 -1.14 -7.36
C TYR A 266 -0.78 0.37 -7.14
N GLY A 267 0.44 0.84 -7.41
CA GLY A 267 0.77 2.25 -7.57
C GLY A 267 1.17 2.96 -6.27
N ALA A 268 1.35 2.24 -5.17
CA ALA A 268 1.81 2.81 -3.90
C ALA A 268 3.13 3.58 -4.07
N GLN A 269 4.15 2.97 -4.68
CA GLN A 269 5.45 3.61 -4.90
C GLN A 269 5.40 4.70 -5.97
N ALA A 270 4.56 4.55 -7.01
CA ALA A 270 4.34 5.60 -8.01
C ALA A 270 3.77 6.88 -7.37
N ARG A 271 2.79 6.73 -6.47
CA ARG A 271 2.22 7.81 -5.66
C ARG A 271 3.24 8.41 -4.70
N GLY A 272 4.02 7.56 -4.03
CA GLY A 272 5.07 8.00 -3.13
C GLY A 272 6.12 8.85 -3.83
N GLN A 273 6.60 8.39 -5.00
CA GLN A 273 7.56 9.13 -5.81
C GLN A 273 6.99 10.45 -6.34
N LEU A 274 5.72 10.48 -6.74
CA LEU A 274 5.05 11.70 -7.19
C LEU A 274 5.02 12.80 -6.12
N ILE A 275 4.86 12.44 -4.85
CA ILE A 275 4.99 13.39 -3.72
C ILE A 275 6.42 13.94 -3.66
N LEU A 276 7.44 13.07 -3.72
CA LEU A 276 8.85 13.49 -3.66
C LEU A 276 9.24 14.37 -4.86
N ASP A 277 8.74 14.07 -6.05
CA ASP A 277 8.96 14.89 -7.24
C ASP A 277 8.24 16.24 -7.15
N THR A 278 7.06 16.28 -6.53
CA THR A 278 6.38 17.54 -6.24
C THR A 278 7.19 18.37 -5.23
N LEU A 279 7.71 17.77 -4.15
CA LEU A 279 8.56 18.47 -3.19
C LEU A 279 9.82 19.03 -3.84
N ARG A 280 10.45 18.29 -4.77
CA ARG A 280 11.58 18.80 -5.58
C ARG A 280 11.20 19.97 -6.47
N MET A 281 10.00 19.95 -7.08
CA MET A 281 9.48 21.09 -7.84
C MET A 281 9.30 22.32 -6.94
N LEU A 282 8.74 22.12 -5.74
CA LEU A 282 8.56 23.19 -4.75
C LEU A 282 9.90 23.73 -4.23
N GLU A 283 10.91 22.87 -4.06
CA GLU A 283 12.28 23.27 -3.66
C GLU A 283 12.88 24.24 -4.69
N GLN A 284 12.82 23.89 -5.98
CA GLN A 284 13.29 24.76 -7.05
C GLN A 284 12.51 26.10 -7.08
N ALA A 285 11.18 26.05 -6.94
CA ALA A 285 10.35 27.25 -6.88
C ALA A 285 10.68 28.11 -5.64
N ASP A 286 10.95 27.49 -4.49
CA ASP A 286 11.31 28.15 -3.24
C ASP A 286 12.66 28.86 -3.34
N ASP A 287 13.64 28.22 -3.99
CA ASP A 287 14.98 28.78 -4.21
C ASP A 287 14.99 29.87 -5.28
N GLY A 288 13.93 29.98 -6.07
CA GLY A 288 13.79 30.94 -7.17
C GLY A 288 14.48 30.49 -8.45
N ASP A 289 14.77 29.20 -8.57
CA ASP A 289 15.33 28.59 -9.76
C ASP A 289 14.28 28.48 -10.86
N PRO A 290 14.70 28.48 -12.15
CA PRO A 290 13.77 28.25 -13.25
C PRO A 290 13.16 26.85 -13.19
N VAL A 291 11.85 26.79 -12.90
CA VAL A 291 11.07 25.55 -12.96
C VAL A 291 10.46 25.42 -14.36
N VAL A 292 10.94 24.42 -15.11
CA VAL A 292 10.48 24.10 -16.46
C VAL A 292 10.40 22.58 -16.60
N TYR A 293 9.27 22.09 -17.10
CA TYR A 293 9.10 20.67 -17.41
C TYR A 293 8.65 20.46 -18.85
N HIS A 294 9.09 19.34 -19.43
CA HIS A 294 8.65 18.91 -20.75
C HIS A 294 7.41 18.01 -20.64
N ASP A 295 6.33 18.44 -21.28
CA ASP A 295 5.12 17.66 -21.45
C ASP A 295 5.20 16.87 -22.75
N ALA A 296 5.42 15.56 -22.62
CA ALA A 296 5.60 14.68 -23.76
C ALA A 296 4.33 14.52 -24.60
N PHE A 297 3.14 14.74 -24.01
CA PHE A 297 1.88 14.56 -24.73
C PHE A 297 1.65 15.69 -25.74
N TYR A 298 1.85 16.94 -25.30
CA TYR A 298 1.76 18.13 -26.17
C TYR A 298 3.09 18.47 -26.86
N ASN A 299 4.17 17.74 -26.56
CA ASN A 299 5.54 17.99 -27.04
C ASN A 299 5.96 19.46 -26.87
N ARG A 300 5.87 19.96 -25.64
CA ARG A 300 6.18 21.34 -25.31
C ARG A 300 6.85 21.46 -23.95
N ASP A 301 7.67 22.49 -23.79
CA ASP A 301 8.18 22.89 -22.49
C ASP A 301 7.22 23.90 -21.84
N VAL A 302 6.89 23.65 -20.57
CA VAL A 302 6.00 24.50 -19.78
C VAL A 302 6.79 25.06 -18.60
N THR A 303 6.88 26.39 -18.56
CA THR A 303 7.46 27.11 -17.41
C THR A 303 6.44 27.23 -16.27
N LEU A 304 6.90 27.38 -15.03
CA LEU A 304 6.00 27.59 -13.89
C LEU A 304 5.06 28.79 -14.06
N ALA A 305 5.50 29.86 -14.73
CA ALA A 305 4.65 31.01 -15.04
C ALA A 305 3.47 30.65 -15.96
N GLN A 306 3.67 29.69 -16.89
CA GLN A 306 2.63 29.21 -17.80
C GLN A 306 1.75 28.15 -17.14
N ALA A 307 2.32 27.34 -16.23
CA ALA A 307 1.59 26.33 -15.49
C ALA A 307 0.61 26.93 -14.49
N LEU A 308 0.92 28.09 -13.89
CA LEU A 308 0.11 28.73 -12.85
C LEU A 308 -1.12 29.46 -13.40
N THR A 309 -2.29 29.15 -12.82
CA THR A 309 -3.54 29.88 -13.00
C THR A 309 -4.13 30.22 -11.64
N GLY A 310 -4.28 31.52 -11.34
CA GLY A 310 -4.82 32.01 -10.06
C GLY A 310 -4.03 33.23 -9.55
N ASP A 311 -3.98 33.38 -8.22
CA ASP A 311 -3.45 34.58 -7.55
C ASP A 311 -1.92 34.52 -7.31
N ILE A 312 -1.28 33.39 -7.60
CA ILE A 312 0.13 33.14 -7.30
C ILE A 312 0.98 33.29 -8.58
N THR A 313 2.13 33.96 -8.43
CA THR A 313 3.17 34.06 -9.47
C THR A 313 4.42 33.29 -9.03
N PRO A 314 5.34 32.91 -9.95
CA PRO A 314 6.60 32.26 -9.58
C PRO A 314 7.40 33.03 -8.52
N ALA A 315 7.49 34.36 -8.66
CA ALA A 315 8.16 35.21 -7.67
C ALA A 315 7.47 35.18 -6.29
N GLY A 316 6.16 34.91 -6.26
CA GLY A 316 5.38 34.73 -5.05
C GLY A 316 5.67 33.43 -4.29
N LEU A 317 6.33 32.46 -4.92
CA LEU A 317 6.69 31.15 -4.34
C LEU A 317 8.10 31.12 -3.72
N VAL A 318 8.92 32.12 -4.00
CA VAL A 318 10.29 32.22 -3.48
C VAL A 318 10.29 32.37 -1.95
N ARG A 319 11.04 31.51 -1.26
CA ARG A 319 11.17 31.44 0.21
C ARG A 319 9.82 31.30 0.94
N LYS A 320 8.96 30.42 0.45
CA LYS A 320 7.62 30.11 0.97
C LYS A 320 7.46 28.71 1.55
N PHE A 321 8.26 27.74 1.17
CA PHE A 321 8.11 26.35 1.58
C PHE A 321 9.21 25.94 2.55
N ASP A 322 8.83 25.54 3.76
CA ASP A 322 9.72 24.89 4.72
C ASP A 322 9.71 23.38 4.44
N LEU A 323 10.67 22.93 3.65
CA LEU A 323 10.78 21.52 3.24
C LEU A 323 11.53 20.65 4.25
N ASP A 324 12.00 21.25 5.35
CA ASP A 324 12.50 20.54 6.54
C ASP A 324 11.36 20.25 7.54
N ASN A 325 10.15 20.78 7.29
CA ASN A 325 8.96 20.58 8.12
C ASN A 325 7.72 20.28 7.27
N VAL A 326 7.65 19.04 6.78
CA VAL A 326 6.65 18.55 5.83
C VAL A 326 5.67 17.60 6.51
N GLY A 327 4.38 17.77 6.22
CA GLY A 327 3.33 16.79 6.50
C GLY A 327 2.70 16.28 5.20
N ILE A 328 2.29 15.02 5.17
CA ILE A 328 1.66 14.43 3.99
C ILE A 328 0.37 13.70 4.36
N MET A 329 -0.70 13.96 3.61
CA MET A 329 -2.00 13.27 3.73
C MET A 329 -2.31 12.54 2.44
N GLY A 330 -2.78 11.31 2.55
CA GLY A 330 -3.14 10.49 1.41
C GLY A 330 -4.47 9.79 1.65
N HIS A 331 -5.38 9.82 0.67
CA HIS A 331 -6.68 9.14 0.76
C HIS A 331 -6.66 7.79 0.04
N SER A 332 -7.23 6.72 0.58
CA SER A 332 -7.42 5.42 -0.10
C SER A 332 -6.08 4.81 -0.52
N ARG A 333 -5.87 4.46 -1.79
CA ARG A 333 -4.54 4.12 -2.35
C ARG A 333 -3.50 5.24 -2.20
N GLY A 334 -3.93 6.49 -2.12
CA GLY A 334 -3.08 7.62 -1.73
C GLY A 334 -2.58 7.52 -0.30
N GLY A 335 -3.34 6.90 0.60
CA GLY A 335 -2.97 6.66 1.99
C GLY A 335 -1.81 5.69 2.14
N GLU A 336 -1.81 4.60 1.39
CA GLU A 336 -0.63 3.74 1.24
C GLU A 336 0.51 4.47 0.53
N GLY A 337 0.20 5.29 -0.49
CA GLY A 337 1.17 6.12 -1.21
C GLY A 337 1.94 7.11 -0.33
N VAL A 338 1.33 7.72 0.70
CA VAL A 338 2.05 8.58 1.64
C VAL A 338 2.93 7.78 2.61
N VAL A 339 2.56 6.54 2.94
CA VAL A 339 3.44 5.63 3.70
C VAL A 339 4.66 5.25 2.85
N ALA A 340 4.42 4.89 1.58
CA ALA A 340 5.48 4.63 0.61
C ALA A 340 6.40 5.85 0.43
N ALA A 341 5.86 7.07 0.31
CA ALA A 341 6.64 8.31 0.22
C ALA A 341 7.63 8.46 1.39
N SER A 342 7.17 8.17 2.62
CA SER A 342 8.01 8.27 3.81
C SER A 342 9.16 7.25 3.77
N THR A 343 8.88 5.99 3.44
CA THR A 343 9.92 4.95 3.34
C THR A 343 10.92 5.20 2.20
N LEU A 344 10.45 5.68 1.05
CA LEU A 344 11.31 6.08 -0.08
C LEU A 344 12.20 7.27 0.30
N ASN A 345 11.65 8.27 1.01
CA ASN A 345 12.42 9.40 1.52
C ASN A 345 13.48 8.94 2.53
N ASP A 346 13.10 8.14 3.52
CA ASP A 346 13.99 7.67 4.58
C ASP A 346 15.11 6.74 4.06
N ALA A 347 14.91 6.08 2.92
CA ALA A 347 15.95 5.30 2.24
C ALA A 347 17.06 6.17 1.61
N LEU A 348 16.79 7.44 1.33
CA LEU A 348 17.76 8.36 0.72
C LEU A 348 18.85 8.77 1.72
N PRO A 349 20.05 9.15 1.24
CA PRO A 349 21.03 9.83 2.07
C PRO A 349 20.44 11.08 2.72
N LEU A 350 20.78 11.38 3.98
CA LEU A 350 20.21 12.47 4.77
C LEU A 350 20.14 13.83 4.05
N TRP A 351 21.14 14.17 3.23
CA TRP A 351 21.20 15.45 2.50
C TRP A 351 20.23 15.54 1.31
N GLN A 352 19.57 14.43 0.93
CA GLN A 352 18.52 14.37 -0.09
C GLN A 352 17.12 14.19 0.53
N GLN A 353 17.03 13.99 1.85
CA GLN A 353 15.76 13.75 2.51
C GLN A 353 15.00 15.05 2.71
N PHE A 354 13.69 15.02 2.48
CA PHE A 354 12.77 16.03 2.99
C PHE A 354 12.42 15.74 4.46
N GLY A 355 12.10 16.79 5.21
CA GLY A 355 11.71 16.69 6.61
C GLY A 355 10.26 16.23 6.80
N ILE A 356 9.91 15.02 6.33
CA ILE A 356 8.56 14.44 6.47
C ILE A 356 8.35 14.04 7.93
N ASN A 357 7.73 14.92 8.70
CA ASN A 357 7.54 14.78 10.16
C ASN A 357 6.18 14.16 10.52
N ALA A 358 5.21 14.19 9.60
CA ALA A 358 3.84 13.76 9.85
C ALA A 358 3.21 13.08 8.62
N VAL A 359 2.59 11.92 8.81
CA VAL A 359 1.88 11.14 7.78
C VAL A 359 0.45 10.89 8.25
N LEU A 360 -0.55 11.29 7.45
CA LEU A 360 -1.97 11.07 7.72
C LEU A 360 -2.60 10.23 6.61
N PRO A 361 -2.68 8.90 6.76
CA PRO A 361 -3.47 8.05 5.89
C PRO A 361 -4.97 8.24 6.20
N LEU A 362 -5.74 8.71 5.23
CA LEU A 362 -7.19 8.88 5.29
C LEU A 362 -7.85 7.70 4.57
N ALA A 363 -8.71 6.95 5.27
CA ALA A 363 -9.42 5.79 4.72
C ALA A 363 -8.50 4.91 3.84
N PRO A 364 -7.29 4.57 4.29
CA PRO A 364 -6.27 4.06 3.39
C PRO A 364 -6.48 2.57 3.11
N VAL A 365 -6.04 2.12 1.93
CA VAL A 365 -5.66 0.70 1.76
C VAL A 365 -4.32 0.45 2.47
N ASP A 366 -3.96 -0.82 2.63
CA ASP A 366 -2.63 -1.26 3.10
C ASP A 366 -2.29 -2.63 2.47
N TYR A 367 -2.36 -2.71 1.14
CA TYR A 367 -2.16 -3.94 0.39
C TYR A 367 -0.77 -4.55 0.59
N ASP A 368 0.23 -3.68 0.68
CA ASP A 368 1.64 -4.01 0.81
C ASP A 368 2.03 -4.24 2.28
N ARG A 369 1.24 -3.80 3.26
CA ARG A 369 1.62 -3.80 4.69
C ARG A 369 2.98 -3.13 4.91
N ILE A 370 3.09 -1.87 4.46
CA ILE A 370 4.32 -1.09 4.59
C ILE A 370 4.44 -0.58 6.02
N SER A 371 5.44 -1.08 6.75
CA SER A 371 5.74 -0.61 8.10
C SER A 371 6.41 0.78 8.06
N LEU A 372 5.86 1.73 8.82
CA LEU A 372 6.24 3.16 8.81
C LEU A 372 7.12 3.53 10.01
N PRO A 373 8.43 3.74 9.85
CA PRO A 373 9.30 4.19 10.93
C PRO A 373 9.22 5.71 11.13
N ASN A 374 9.60 6.15 12.32
CA ASN A 374 10.18 7.47 12.57
C ASN A 374 9.35 8.71 12.12
N THR A 375 8.04 8.54 11.94
CA THR A 375 7.12 9.62 11.55
C THR A 375 5.90 9.59 12.46
N VAL A 376 5.40 10.76 12.87
CA VAL A 376 4.13 10.82 13.61
C VAL A 376 3.00 10.43 12.66
N THR A 377 2.10 9.54 13.11
CA THR A 377 1.05 9.00 12.24
C THR A 377 -0.32 9.03 12.89
N ALA A 378 -1.32 9.47 12.14
CA ALA A 378 -2.73 9.30 12.50
C ALA A 378 -3.49 8.74 11.30
N THR A 379 -3.99 7.51 11.42
CA THR A 379 -4.81 6.86 10.39
C THR A 379 -6.29 7.08 10.69
N ILE A 380 -7.03 7.69 9.76
CA ILE A 380 -8.48 7.89 9.90
C ILE A 380 -9.22 6.73 9.24
N LEU A 381 -10.08 6.05 10.00
CA LEU A 381 -10.84 4.86 9.59
C LEU A 381 -12.36 5.18 9.59
N PRO A 382 -13.00 5.34 8.41
CA PRO A 382 -14.45 5.59 8.33
C PRO A 382 -15.25 4.30 8.60
N TYR A 383 -16.15 4.28 9.59
CA TYR A 383 -16.78 3.01 10.00
C TYR A 383 -17.65 2.34 8.93
N CYS A 384 -18.28 3.12 8.04
CA CYS A 384 -19.06 2.60 6.91
C CYS A 384 -18.37 2.89 5.58
N ASP A 385 -17.05 2.82 5.56
CA ASP A 385 -16.30 2.71 4.33
C ASP A 385 -16.82 1.49 3.54
N GLY A 386 -17.25 1.72 2.30
CA GLY A 386 -17.73 0.70 1.37
C GLY A 386 -16.72 0.34 0.28
N ASP A 387 -15.63 1.11 0.15
CA ASP A 387 -14.56 0.92 -0.83
C ASP A 387 -13.37 0.13 -0.23
N VAL A 388 -13.09 0.38 1.05
CA VAL A 388 -12.11 -0.31 1.90
C VAL A 388 -12.85 -0.82 3.13
N GLU A 389 -13.81 -1.71 2.89
CA GLU A 389 -14.80 -2.16 3.87
C GLU A 389 -14.21 -2.85 5.09
N ASN A 390 -13.01 -3.41 4.95
CA ASN A 390 -12.26 -4.06 6.03
C ASN A 390 -11.41 -3.09 6.87
N LEU A 391 -11.38 -1.79 6.54
CA LEU A 391 -10.60 -0.77 7.25
C LEU A 391 -9.14 -1.17 7.45
N MET A 392 -8.54 -1.84 6.46
CA MET A 392 -7.19 -2.40 6.53
C MET A 392 -6.09 -1.37 6.84
N GLY A 393 -6.37 -0.07 6.71
CA GLY A 393 -5.52 0.99 7.26
C GLY A 393 -5.13 0.83 8.74
N GLN A 394 -5.86 0.04 9.52
CA GLN A 394 -5.50 -0.34 10.87
C GLN A 394 -4.12 -1.03 10.95
N HIS A 395 -3.74 -1.81 9.93
CA HIS A 395 -2.44 -2.50 9.88
C HIS A 395 -1.26 -1.53 9.85
N ILE A 396 -1.38 -0.34 9.23
CA ILE A 396 -0.33 0.69 9.25
C ILE A 396 0.09 1.02 10.69
N VAL A 397 -0.86 1.08 11.62
CA VAL A 397 -0.58 1.35 13.04
C VAL A 397 -0.07 0.11 13.76
N ASP A 398 -0.72 -1.04 13.56
CA ASP A 398 -0.40 -2.29 14.26
C ASP A 398 0.98 -2.85 13.85
N ASP A 399 1.35 -2.74 12.59
CA ASP A 399 2.63 -3.24 12.07
C ASP A 399 3.79 -2.33 12.42
N SER A 400 3.53 -1.03 12.64
CA SER A 400 4.59 -0.05 12.85
C SER A 400 4.95 0.16 14.32
N ARG A 401 4.00 -0.05 15.25
CA ARG A 401 4.12 0.37 16.67
C ARG A 401 5.26 -0.30 17.46
N HIS A 402 5.73 -1.47 17.03
CA HIS A 402 6.82 -2.23 17.66
C HIS A 402 7.92 -2.69 16.68
N SER A 403 7.82 -2.32 15.39
CA SER A 403 8.79 -2.72 14.36
C SER A 403 10.06 -1.88 14.32
N PHE A 404 10.05 -0.72 14.99
CA PHE A 404 11.15 0.25 14.97
C PHE A 404 11.45 0.80 16.36
N LYS A 405 12.71 1.19 16.57
CA LYS A 405 13.16 1.86 17.80
C LYS A 405 13.05 3.38 17.67
N ASP A 406 11.84 3.87 17.43
CA ASP A 406 11.58 5.29 17.25
C ASP A 406 10.79 5.92 18.40
N ASN A 407 10.59 7.23 18.31
CA ASN A 407 10.01 8.03 19.37
C ASN A 407 8.92 8.95 18.81
N VAL A 408 7.88 8.35 18.24
CA VAL A 408 6.77 9.05 17.58
C VAL A 408 5.42 8.47 18.02
N LEU A 409 4.40 9.33 18.04
CA LEU A 409 3.00 8.95 18.27
C LEU A 409 2.44 8.25 17.02
N ARG A 410 1.70 7.17 17.25
CA ARG A 410 0.91 6.48 16.22
C ARG A 410 -0.51 6.26 16.69
N SER A 411 -1.48 6.64 15.86
CA SER A 411 -2.89 6.63 16.26
C SER A 411 -3.80 6.08 15.18
N ALA A 412 -4.84 5.36 15.59
CA ALA A 412 -5.97 5.01 14.74
C ALA A 412 -7.21 5.78 15.23
N VAL A 413 -7.86 6.49 14.31
CA VAL A 413 -9.00 7.38 14.56
C VAL A 413 -10.24 6.79 13.87
N LEU A 414 -11.10 6.12 14.63
CA LEU A 414 -12.33 5.53 14.11
C LEU A 414 -13.43 6.58 14.05
N THR A 415 -13.96 6.86 12.86
CA THR A 415 -15.04 7.83 12.65
C THR A 415 -16.36 7.10 12.36
N MET A 416 -17.24 7.03 13.34
CA MET A 416 -18.53 6.37 13.18
C MET A 416 -19.42 7.14 12.18
N GLY A 417 -20.12 6.41 11.32
CA GLY A 417 -21.07 6.99 10.37
C GLY A 417 -20.45 7.72 9.17
N ALA A 418 -19.12 7.68 8.99
CA ALA A 418 -18.45 8.16 7.77
C ALA A 418 -18.27 7.04 6.73
N ASN A 419 -18.27 7.37 5.43
CA ASN A 419 -17.88 6.45 4.34
C ASN A 419 -16.53 6.89 3.75
N HIS A 420 -16.12 6.22 2.68
CA HIS A 420 -14.91 6.53 1.95
C HIS A 420 -14.99 7.89 1.25
N ASN A 421 -16.05 8.11 0.46
CA ASN A 421 -16.02 9.16 -0.56
C ASN A 421 -16.22 10.57 -0.01
N PHE A 422 -16.99 10.75 1.07
CA PHE A 422 -17.50 12.08 1.43
C PHE A 422 -16.48 13.00 2.10
N PHE A 423 -15.25 12.53 2.34
CA PHE A 423 -14.13 13.42 2.67
C PHE A 423 -13.65 14.24 1.47
N ASN A 424 -13.96 13.80 0.24
CA ASN A 424 -13.58 14.47 -1.01
C ASN A 424 -14.84 15.01 -1.72
N THR A 425 -14.93 16.34 -1.84
CA THR A 425 -16.11 16.97 -2.45
C THR A 425 -16.28 16.65 -3.94
N ILE A 426 -15.22 16.26 -4.65
CA ILE A 426 -15.29 15.85 -6.06
C ILE A 426 -15.87 14.44 -6.21
N TRP A 427 -15.74 13.56 -5.20
CA TRP A 427 -16.28 12.20 -5.23
C TRP A 427 -17.71 12.13 -4.66
N THR A 428 -18.14 13.22 -4.02
CA THR A 428 -19.43 13.32 -3.34
C THR A 428 -20.55 13.67 -4.32
N PRO A 429 -21.71 12.97 -4.28
CA PRO A 429 -22.88 13.35 -5.06
C PRO A 429 -23.27 14.82 -4.85
N GLY A 430 -23.48 15.53 -5.97
CA GLY A 430 -23.78 16.97 -5.96
C GLY A 430 -22.55 17.88 -5.91
N GLY A 431 -21.34 17.35 -5.68
CA GLY A 431 -20.09 18.12 -5.69
C GLY A 431 -19.36 18.15 -7.04
N TRP A 432 -19.47 17.09 -7.84
CA TRP A 432 -18.96 17.03 -9.22
C TRP A 432 -19.93 16.25 -10.14
N PRO A 433 -20.01 16.56 -11.45
CA PRO A 433 -20.99 15.94 -12.35
C PRO A 433 -20.70 14.48 -12.76
N ALA A 434 -19.56 13.90 -12.42
CA ALA A 434 -19.18 12.56 -12.87
C ALA A 434 -18.35 11.81 -11.83
N SER A 435 -18.39 10.47 -11.87
CA SER A 435 -17.66 9.61 -10.93
C SER A 435 -17.91 10.00 -9.48
N THR A 436 -19.18 10.15 -9.09
CA THR A 436 -19.57 10.43 -7.70
C THR A 436 -20.47 9.33 -7.18
N GLY A 437 -20.40 9.04 -5.89
CA GLY A 437 -21.17 7.95 -5.31
C GLY A 437 -21.10 7.91 -3.79
N ASP A 438 -22.15 7.36 -3.18
CA ASP A 438 -22.11 6.87 -1.81
C ASP A 438 -21.65 5.41 -1.85
N ASP A 439 -20.39 5.17 -1.50
CA ASP A 439 -19.74 3.85 -1.56
C ASP A 439 -20.42 2.81 -0.67
N TRP A 440 -21.08 3.23 0.42
CA TRP A 440 -21.92 2.33 1.21
C TRP A 440 -23.15 1.86 0.43
N SER A 441 -23.76 2.73 -0.36
CA SER A 441 -24.98 2.39 -1.13
C SER A 441 -24.68 1.52 -2.35
N THR A 442 -23.44 1.51 -2.83
CA THR A 442 -23.01 0.72 -3.99
C THR A 442 -22.38 -0.61 -3.62
N GLY A 443 -21.56 -0.65 -2.56
CA GLY A 443 -20.86 -1.86 -2.11
C GLY A 443 -21.49 -2.52 -0.89
N GLY A 444 -22.04 -1.73 0.04
CA GLY A 444 -22.54 -2.19 1.33
C GLY A 444 -23.74 -3.13 1.23
N SER A 445 -23.69 -4.25 1.96
CA SER A 445 -24.87 -5.08 2.21
C SER A 445 -25.56 -4.62 3.51
N GLY A 446 -26.82 -4.18 3.48
CA GLY A 446 -27.56 -3.92 4.74
C GLY A 446 -28.62 -2.81 4.71
N ALA A 447 -29.61 -2.90 3.81
CA ALA A 447 -30.74 -1.96 3.79
C ALA A 447 -31.38 -1.82 5.18
N GLY A 448 -31.64 -0.57 5.59
CA GLY A 448 -32.22 -0.21 6.89
C GLY A 448 -31.25 -0.23 8.07
N ASP A 449 -29.94 -0.39 7.87
CA ASP A 449 -28.97 -0.30 8.97
C ASP A 449 -28.92 1.12 9.58
N PRO A 450 -29.16 1.29 10.90
CA PRO A 450 -29.25 2.61 11.52
C PRO A 450 -27.90 3.32 11.68
N VAL A 451 -26.77 2.69 11.36
CA VAL A 451 -25.44 3.33 11.43
C VAL A 451 -25.00 3.80 10.06
N CYS A 452 -25.22 2.96 9.06
CA CYS A 452 -24.58 3.15 7.76
C CYS A 452 -25.56 3.43 6.61
N ASP A 453 -26.84 3.06 6.72
CA ASP A 453 -27.83 3.43 5.72
C ASP A 453 -28.31 4.88 5.96
N PRO A 454 -28.09 5.82 5.01
CA PRO A 454 -28.57 7.20 5.15
C PRO A 454 -30.10 7.30 5.16
N ASN A 455 -30.82 6.28 4.68
CA ASN A 455 -32.29 6.27 4.61
C ASN A 455 -32.94 5.59 5.84
N ALA A 456 -32.16 5.05 6.77
CA ALA A 456 -32.71 4.46 7.99
C ALA A 456 -33.41 5.54 8.85
N ALA A 457 -34.60 5.21 9.38
CA ALA A 457 -35.41 6.15 10.15
C ALA A 457 -34.71 6.71 11.40
N THR A 458 -33.76 5.96 11.97
CA THR A 458 -32.96 6.33 13.13
C THR A 458 -31.47 6.42 12.76
N THR A 459 -31.18 6.87 11.54
CA THR A 459 -29.80 6.88 11.05
C THR A 459 -28.89 7.76 11.90
N THR A 460 -27.74 7.23 12.27
CA THR A 460 -26.61 7.94 12.89
C THR A 460 -25.52 8.25 11.87
N ARG A 461 -25.81 7.98 10.59
CA ARG A 461 -24.95 8.26 9.46
C ARG A 461 -24.61 9.75 9.38
N LEU A 462 -23.34 10.07 9.17
CA LEU A 462 -22.90 11.45 8.94
C LEU A 462 -23.29 11.88 7.52
N THR A 463 -23.88 13.06 7.41
CA THR A 463 -24.15 13.71 6.12
C THR A 463 -22.85 14.06 5.39
N PRO A 464 -22.87 14.27 4.06
CA PRO A 464 -21.67 14.66 3.32
C PRO A 464 -20.96 15.89 3.92
N ALA A 465 -21.71 16.94 4.27
CA ALA A 465 -21.13 18.15 4.86
C ALA A 465 -20.48 17.89 6.23
N GLN A 466 -21.07 17.00 7.03
CA GLN A 466 -20.49 16.59 8.31
C GLN A 466 -19.18 15.81 8.12
N GLN A 467 -19.07 14.95 7.10
CA GLN A 467 -17.83 14.22 6.82
C GLN A 467 -16.71 15.15 6.32
N VAL A 468 -17.05 16.13 5.47
CA VAL A 468 -16.13 17.22 5.10
C VAL A 468 -15.67 17.99 6.34
N GLN A 469 -16.56 18.28 7.29
CA GLN A 469 -16.21 18.97 8.54
C GLN A 469 -15.29 18.12 9.43
N VAL A 470 -15.51 16.81 9.53
CA VAL A 470 -14.58 15.90 10.22
C VAL A 470 -13.21 15.94 9.57
N GLY A 471 -13.14 15.84 8.23
CA GLY A 471 -11.89 15.95 7.47
C GLY A 471 -11.17 17.28 7.71
N ALA A 472 -11.88 18.40 7.60
CA ALA A 472 -11.36 19.75 7.86
C ALA A 472 -10.77 19.88 9.26
N THR A 473 -11.37 19.22 10.26
CA THR A 473 -10.97 19.32 11.67
C THR A 473 -9.79 18.42 11.99
N TYR A 474 -9.86 17.13 11.66
CA TYR A 474 -8.83 16.16 12.05
C TYR A 474 -7.56 16.30 11.20
N MET A 475 -7.68 16.61 9.91
CA MET A 475 -6.48 16.88 9.09
C MET A 475 -5.78 18.16 9.54
N ALA A 476 -6.53 19.25 9.76
CA ALA A 476 -5.94 20.49 10.25
C ALA A 476 -5.34 20.32 11.65
N GLY A 477 -6.05 19.66 12.56
CA GLY A 477 -5.59 19.40 13.93
C GLY A 477 -4.31 18.59 13.99
N PHE A 478 -4.19 17.58 13.14
CA PHE A 478 -3.00 16.74 13.09
C PHE A 478 -1.76 17.52 12.65
N PHE A 479 -1.83 18.27 11.54
CA PHE A 479 -0.68 19.03 11.06
C PHE A 479 -0.39 20.25 11.93
N ARG A 480 -1.40 20.86 12.55
CA ARG A 480 -1.20 21.92 13.55
C ARG A 480 -0.48 21.42 14.79
N LEU A 481 -0.83 20.22 15.25
CA LEU A 481 -0.14 19.56 16.37
C LEU A 481 1.31 19.21 16.03
N THR A 482 1.54 18.60 14.87
CA THR A 482 2.82 17.95 14.53
C THR A 482 3.83 18.90 13.92
N LEU A 483 3.41 19.74 12.98
CA LEU A 483 4.28 20.70 12.30
C LEU A 483 4.32 22.04 13.02
N GLY A 484 3.17 22.49 13.55
CA GLY A 484 3.04 23.77 14.28
C GLY A 484 3.34 23.70 15.77
N GLY A 485 3.38 22.49 16.35
CA GLY A 485 3.59 22.30 17.78
C GLY A 485 2.39 22.71 18.66
N GLU A 486 1.19 22.86 18.08
CA GLU A 486 -0.02 23.31 18.79
C GLU A 486 -0.58 22.21 19.71
N LYS A 487 0.01 22.07 20.90
CA LYS A 487 -0.29 20.99 21.86
C LYS A 487 -1.72 20.95 22.36
N GLN A 488 -2.50 22.02 22.23
CA GLN A 488 -3.92 21.99 22.58
C GLN A 488 -4.73 21.00 21.74
N PHE A 489 -4.22 20.56 20.57
CA PHE A 489 -4.87 19.56 19.72
C PHE A 489 -4.37 18.13 19.95
N GLN A 490 -3.35 17.92 20.79
CA GLN A 490 -2.83 16.60 21.12
C GLN A 490 -3.91 15.62 21.59
N PRO A 491 -4.89 16.04 22.42
CA PRO A 491 -5.92 15.13 22.90
C PRO A 491 -6.77 14.47 21.80
N LEU A 492 -6.87 15.07 20.60
CA LEU A 492 -7.60 14.46 19.47
C LEU A 492 -6.89 13.22 18.90
N PHE A 493 -5.64 12.95 19.29
CA PHE A 493 -4.82 11.89 18.68
C PHE A 493 -4.11 11.00 19.71
N ASP A 494 -4.12 11.33 21.01
CA ASP A 494 -3.34 10.60 22.02
C ASP A 494 -4.15 9.56 22.83
N GLY A 495 -5.32 9.17 22.33
CA GLY A 495 -6.22 8.21 22.99
C GLY A 495 -7.12 8.83 24.06
N SER A 496 -7.12 10.16 24.22
CA SER A 496 -8.07 10.86 25.07
C SER A 496 -9.50 10.78 24.50
N ALA A 497 -10.49 10.63 25.37
CA ALA A 497 -11.90 10.70 25.01
C ALA A 497 -12.34 12.16 24.84
N VAL A 498 -11.87 12.82 23.77
CA VAL A 498 -12.22 14.20 23.44
C VAL A 498 -12.65 14.36 21.98
N THR A 499 -13.37 15.45 21.69
CA THR A 499 -13.71 15.89 20.34
C THR A 499 -13.50 17.40 20.21
N ALA A 500 -13.44 17.91 18.99
CA ALA A 500 -13.44 19.35 18.73
C ALA A 500 -14.89 19.89 18.72
N PRO A 501 -15.09 21.20 18.99
CA PRO A 501 -16.42 21.83 18.95
C PRO A 501 -17.20 21.59 17.65
N SER A 502 -16.56 21.72 16.49
CA SER A 502 -17.21 21.56 15.18
C SER A 502 -17.47 20.10 14.80
N THR A 503 -16.95 19.14 15.56
CA THR A 503 -17.18 17.70 15.36
C THR A 503 -17.94 17.07 16.52
N SER A 504 -18.59 17.87 17.38
CA SER A 504 -19.34 17.35 18.54
C SER A 504 -20.56 16.50 18.15
N PHE A 505 -20.99 16.54 16.88
CA PHE A 505 -22.03 15.67 16.34
C PHE A 505 -21.53 14.25 16.02
N ALA A 506 -20.21 14.05 15.89
CA ALA A 506 -19.62 12.79 15.45
C ALA A 506 -19.18 11.96 16.67
N ASN A 507 -19.41 10.65 16.59
CA ASN A 507 -18.80 9.70 17.51
C ASN A 507 -17.46 9.25 16.94
N ILE A 508 -16.37 9.66 17.60
CA ILE A 508 -15.00 9.41 17.17
C ILE A 508 -14.24 8.81 18.34
N SER A 509 -13.58 7.67 18.12
CA SER A 509 -12.70 7.05 19.10
C SER A 509 -11.28 6.97 18.58
N VAL A 510 -10.32 7.03 19.50
CA VAL A 510 -8.90 7.05 19.18
C VAL A 510 -8.19 5.98 20.01
N THR A 511 -7.40 5.16 19.35
CA THR A 511 -6.37 4.36 20.01
C THR A 511 -5.00 4.92 19.64
N ALA A 512 -4.10 4.99 20.62
CA ALA A 512 -2.78 5.55 20.43
C ALA A 512 -1.72 4.61 20.99
N THR A 513 -0.57 4.61 20.32
CA THR A 513 0.69 4.13 20.90
C THR A 513 1.58 5.35 21.10
N GLN A 514 1.85 5.69 22.35
CA GLN A 514 2.67 6.85 22.70
C GLN A 514 4.14 6.65 22.27
N PRO A 515 4.94 7.70 22.09
CA PRO A 515 6.37 7.57 21.79
C PRO A 515 7.12 6.65 22.77
N ALA A 516 8.11 5.89 22.29
CA ALA A 516 8.84 4.92 23.12
C ALA A 516 9.48 5.53 24.39
N LYS A 517 9.94 6.79 24.35
CA LYS A 517 10.51 7.47 25.53
C LYS A 517 9.46 7.91 26.55
N SER A 518 8.19 8.00 26.16
CA SER A 518 7.10 8.42 27.04
C SER A 518 6.27 7.25 27.56
N ARG A 519 6.60 6.01 27.22
CA ARG A 519 5.90 4.81 27.70
C ARG A 519 6.86 3.73 28.22
N VAL A 520 6.31 2.76 28.94
CA VAL A 520 6.92 1.45 29.19
C VAL A 520 5.85 0.40 28.93
N ASP A 521 6.17 -0.54 28.05
CA ASP A 521 5.28 -1.64 27.71
C ASP A 521 5.42 -2.72 28.80
N ILE A 522 4.33 -2.96 29.56
CA ILE A 522 4.27 -3.99 30.59
C ILE A 522 4.10 -5.35 29.92
N ASN A 523 3.17 -5.43 28.96
CA ASN A 523 3.04 -6.57 28.05
C ASN A 523 2.35 -6.14 26.74
N THR A 524 2.91 -6.52 25.60
CA THR A 524 2.28 -6.21 24.29
C THR A 524 1.21 -7.22 23.90
N PHE A 525 1.25 -8.43 24.48
CA PHE A 525 0.43 -9.59 24.14
C PHE A 525 0.64 -10.16 22.73
N GLU A 526 1.79 -9.87 22.11
CA GLU A 526 2.07 -10.33 20.75
C GLU A 526 2.69 -11.74 20.68
N ARG A 527 3.03 -12.31 21.84
CA ARG A 527 3.60 -13.66 21.97
C ARG A 527 3.29 -14.24 23.36
N PRO A 528 3.30 -15.59 23.52
CA PRO A 528 3.18 -16.20 24.83
C PRO A 528 4.24 -15.66 25.81
N ASP A 529 3.81 -15.28 27.00
CA ASP A 529 4.67 -14.68 28.03
C ASP A 529 4.38 -15.31 29.40
N PRO A 530 5.39 -15.84 30.11
CA PRO A 530 5.20 -16.43 31.44
C PRO A 530 4.70 -15.45 32.51
N ALA A 531 4.78 -14.13 32.26
CA ALA A 531 4.18 -13.12 33.12
C ALA A 531 2.65 -13.12 33.04
N VAL A 532 2.05 -13.70 31.99
CA VAL A 532 0.60 -13.81 31.80
C VAL A 532 0.13 -15.16 32.34
N GLN A 533 -0.62 -15.13 33.43
CA GLN A 533 -1.12 -16.31 34.13
C GLN A 533 -2.65 -16.37 34.07
N VAL A 534 -3.19 -17.52 33.69
CA VAL A 534 -4.63 -17.75 33.61
C VAL A 534 -5.07 -18.61 34.80
N SER A 535 -6.23 -18.29 35.39
CA SER A 535 -6.79 -19.04 36.52
C SER A 535 -8.32 -18.99 36.52
N GLY A 536 -8.94 -19.88 37.32
CA GLY A 536 -10.39 -20.07 37.33
C GLY A 536 -10.89 -20.69 36.03
N ASP A 537 -12.15 -20.44 35.69
CA ASP A 537 -12.77 -20.94 34.45
C ASP A 537 -12.51 -20.01 33.26
N ALA A 538 -11.23 -19.72 32.99
CA ALA A 538 -10.77 -18.91 31.87
C ALA A 538 -9.74 -19.62 30.99
N THR A 539 -9.69 -19.23 29.72
CA THR A 539 -8.64 -19.57 28.76
C THR A 539 -8.07 -18.29 28.19
N ALA A 540 -6.75 -18.21 28.03
CA ALA A 540 -6.11 -17.09 27.35
C ALA A 540 -5.00 -17.60 26.43
N GLU A 541 -5.05 -17.23 25.16
CA GLU A 541 -4.09 -17.67 24.14
C GLU A 541 -3.78 -16.49 23.21
N VAL A 542 -2.54 -16.39 22.75
CA VAL A 542 -2.18 -15.38 21.74
C VAL A 542 -2.63 -15.89 20.38
N CYS A 543 -3.49 -15.12 19.74
CA CYS A 543 -4.03 -15.41 18.41
C CYS A 543 -3.50 -14.40 17.39
N VAL A 544 -3.56 -14.76 16.11
CA VAL A 544 -3.16 -13.92 14.96
C VAL A 544 -4.13 -14.17 13.81
N ASN A 545 -4.25 -13.24 12.85
CA ASN A 545 -5.04 -13.44 11.63
C ASN A 545 -6.53 -13.79 11.84
N MET A 546 -7.27 -13.77 10.74
CA MET A 546 -8.53 -14.49 10.62
C MET A 546 -8.33 -15.78 9.81
N GLY A 547 -9.03 -16.84 10.19
CA GLY A 547 -9.21 -18.05 9.40
C GLY A 547 -10.61 -18.14 8.80
N GLY A 548 -10.99 -19.33 8.34
CA GLY A 548 -12.32 -19.54 7.74
C GLY A 548 -12.48 -18.86 6.38
N THR A 549 -13.72 -18.57 6.00
CA THR A 549 -14.03 -17.97 4.69
C THR A 549 -13.48 -16.54 4.59
N GLY A 550 -12.60 -16.30 3.61
CA GLY A 550 -11.97 -14.99 3.40
C GLY A 550 -10.74 -14.73 4.28
N GLY A 551 -10.34 -15.71 5.10
CA GLY A 551 -9.11 -15.64 5.90
C GLY A 551 -7.88 -16.23 5.20
N VAL A 552 -6.77 -16.29 5.93
CA VAL A 552 -5.49 -16.79 5.42
C VAL A 552 -5.59 -18.24 4.93
N GLN A 553 -4.83 -18.59 3.90
CA GLN A 553 -4.91 -19.89 3.22
C GLN A 553 -3.81 -20.86 3.66
N LEU A 554 -2.68 -20.35 4.15
CA LEU A 554 -1.56 -21.17 4.59
C LEU A 554 -1.67 -21.56 6.08
N PRO A 555 -1.15 -22.73 6.48
CA PRO A 555 -1.08 -23.12 7.88
C PRO A 555 -0.41 -22.06 8.75
N GLN A 556 -0.99 -21.78 9.91
CA GLN A 556 -0.47 -20.80 10.88
C GLN A 556 0.09 -21.51 12.11
N GLU A 557 1.14 -20.94 12.70
CA GLU A 557 1.73 -21.46 13.94
C GLU A 557 0.87 -21.14 15.17
N SER A 558 0.17 -20.02 15.14
CA SER A 558 -0.73 -19.53 16.19
C SER A 558 -2.18 -19.73 15.79
N PRO A 559 -3.11 -19.89 16.76
CA PRO A 559 -4.53 -19.96 16.45
C PRO A 559 -5.04 -18.67 15.80
N HIS A 560 -6.12 -18.79 15.04
CA HIS A 560 -6.81 -17.64 14.48
C HIS A 560 -7.56 -16.87 15.55
N CYS A 561 -7.54 -15.54 15.47
CA CYS A 561 -8.36 -14.72 16.38
C CYS A 561 -9.86 -14.89 16.09
N THR A 562 -10.22 -15.07 14.83
CA THR A 562 -11.60 -15.39 14.41
C THR A 562 -11.59 -16.37 13.25
N THR A 563 -12.63 -17.21 13.16
CA THR A 563 -12.88 -18.04 11.97
C THR A 563 -14.31 -17.91 11.45
N THR A 564 -15.12 -17.01 12.02
CA THR A 564 -16.57 -16.95 11.76
C THR A 564 -17.04 -15.62 11.20
N LEU A 565 -16.29 -14.54 11.45
CA LEU A 565 -16.62 -13.21 10.95
C LEU A 565 -16.16 -13.02 9.50
N ASN A 566 -16.84 -12.10 8.80
CA ASN A 566 -16.41 -11.62 7.50
C ASN A 566 -15.16 -10.74 7.65
N SER A 567 -14.25 -10.74 6.66
CA SER A 567 -13.03 -9.93 6.66
C SER A 567 -13.29 -8.44 6.86
N ALA A 568 -14.42 -7.93 6.35
CA ALA A 568 -14.85 -6.55 6.56
C ALA A 568 -15.06 -6.20 8.05
N ALA A 569 -15.43 -7.19 8.86
CA ALA A 569 -15.72 -7.01 10.28
C ALA A 569 -14.49 -7.13 11.20
N VAL A 570 -13.29 -7.35 10.66
CA VAL A 570 -12.09 -7.63 11.47
C VAL A 570 -10.84 -6.86 11.02
N PRO A 571 -10.82 -5.51 11.17
CA PRO A 571 -9.73 -4.68 10.63
C PRO A 571 -8.32 -4.97 11.13
N HIS A 572 -8.18 -5.61 12.30
CA HIS A 572 -6.88 -6.03 12.82
C HIS A 572 -6.34 -7.29 12.13
N TRP A 573 -7.21 -8.09 11.51
CA TRP A 573 -6.90 -9.46 11.12
C TRP A 573 -7.23 -9.81 9.68
N SER A 574 -7.89 -8.88 8.97
CA SER A 574 -8.23 -9.05 7.55
C SER A 574 -6.96 -9.28 6.74
N PRO A 575 -6.95 -10.24 5.80
CA PRO A 575 -5.83 -10.40 4.89
C PRO A 575 -5.64 -9.16 4.00
N ALA A 576 -4.39 -8.72 3.86
CA ALA A 576 -4.01 -7.70 2.90
C ALA A 576 -3.60 -8.33 1.56
N LEU A 577 -3.86 -7.66 0.44
CA LEU A 577 -3.76 -8.24 -0.90
C LEU A 577 -2.38 -8.84 -1.23
N TRP A 578 -1.30 -8.09 -0.99
CA TRP A 578 0.09 -8.51 -1.24
C TRP A 578 0.80 -9.01 0.02
N ALA A 579 0.01 -9.35 1.02
CA ALA A 579 0.45 -9.84 2.31
C ALA A 579 -0.55 -10.85 2.88
N PHE A 580 -1.26 -11.57 2.00
CA PHE A 580 -2.49 -12.29 2.34
C PHE A 580 -2.28 -13.34 3.44
N ASN A 581 -1.14 -14.02 3.44
CA ASN A 581 -0.82 -15.08 4.40
C ASN A 581 0.10 -14.60 5.54
N ILE A 582 0.43 -13.31 5.59
CA ILE A 582 1.36 -12.76 6.60
C ILE A 582 0.60 -12.57 7.92
N PRO A 583 1.12 -13.07 9.06
CA PRO A 583 0.55 -12.82 10.37
C PRO A 583 0.19 -11.35 10.63
N SER A 584 -1.05 -11.09 10.99
CA SER A 584 -1.60 -9.77 11.30
C SER A 584 -2.08 -9.70 12.76
N SER A 585 -1.75 -8.55 13.36
CA SER A 585 -2.06 -8.10 14.72
C SER A 585 -2.21 -9.20 15.77
N PRO A 586 -1.08 -9.77 16.23
CA PRO A 586 -1.08 -10.69 17.36
C PRO A 586 -1.65 -10.04 18.62
N MET A 587 -2.53 -10.75 19.34
CA MET A 587 -3.08 -10.28 20.61
C MET A 587 -3.62 -11.41 21.49
N LEU A 588 -3.88 -11.14 22.76
CA LEU A 588 -4.41 -12.13 23.70
C LEU A 588 -5.92 -12.28 23.53
N HIS A 589 -6.38 -13.51 23.28
CA HIS A 589 -7.78 -13.89 23.29
C HIS A 589 -8.16 -14.49 24.64
N LEU A 590 -8.84 -13.70 25.48
CA LEU A 590 -9.33 -14.14 26.79
C LEU A 590 -10.80 -14.57 26.67
N LYS A 591 -11.13 -15.80 27.08
CA LYS A 591 -12.50 -16.31 27.22
C LYS A 591 -12.73 -16.85 28.63
N TRP A 592 -13.96 -16.79 29.09
CA TRP A 592 -14.35 -17.36 30.39
C TRP A 592 -15.78 -17.93 30.37
N THR A 593 -16.01 -18.89 31.26
CA THR A 593 -17.33 -19.56 31.41
C THR A 593 -17.94 -19.40 32.81
N SER A 594 -17.22 -18.75 33.72
CA SER A 594 -17.76 -18.31 35.02
C SER A 594 -17.11 -17.00 35.48
N PRO A 595 -17.71 -16.28 36.45
CA PRO A 595 -17.10 -15.08 37.06
C PRO A 595 -15.75 -15.33 37.77
N SER A 596 -15.35 -16.59 37.96
CA SER A 596 -14.03 -16.91 38.53
C SER A 596 -12.88 -16.77 37.52
N GLY A 597 -13.20 -16.69 36.22
CA GLY A 597 -12.22 -16.61 35.15
C GLY A 597 -11.37 -15.35 35.24
N GLN A 598 -10.04 -15.51 35.25
CA GLN A 598 -9.11 -14.41 35.43
C GLN A 598 -7.83 -14.59 34.60
N VAL A 599 -7.33 -13.47 34.07
CA VAL A 599 -5.94 -13.31 33.61
C VAL A 599 -5.21 -12.34 34.52
N ARG A 600 -4.00 -12.72 34.91
CA ARG A 600 -3.06 -11.95 35.73
C ARG A 600 -1.81 -11.65 34.92
N VAL A 601 -1.40 -10.40 34.89
CA VAL A 601 -0.17 -9.95 34.22
C VAL A 601 0.79 -9.45 35.29
N ALA A 602 1.86 -10.20 35.53
CA ALA A 602 2.92 -9.79 36.44
C ALA A 602 3.73 -8.66 35.81
N VAL A 603 3.90 -7.55 36.54
CA VAL A 603 4.68 -6.41 36.07
C VAL A 603 6.18 -6.73 36.22
N PRO A 604 6.96 -6.72 35.11
CA PRO A 604 8.39 -7.01 35.14
C PRO A 604 9.12 -6.05 36.08
N PRO A 605 10.18 -6.48 36.80
CA PRO A 605 10.90 -5.63 37.76
C PRO A 605 11.31 -4.25 37.24
N GLY A 606 11.71 -4.14 35.97
CA GLY A 606 12.09 -2.87 35.33
C GLY A 606 10.93 -1.93 34.99
N ALA A 607 9.68 -2.38 35.09
CA ALA A 607 8.46 -1.64 34.74
C ALA A 607 7.55 -1.36 35.94
N ARG A 608 7.97 -1.68 37.17
CA ARG A 608 7.14 -1.56 38.39
C ARG A 608 6.96 -0.13 38.88
N ASP A 609 7.97 0.71 38.66
CA ASP A 609 7.87 2.13 38.99
C ASP A 609 7.14 2.87 37.88
N ILE A 610 5.85 3.10 38.12
CA ILE A 610 4.98 3.83 37.21
C ILE A 610 4.66 5.24 37.70
N LYS A 611 5.26 5.70 38.81
CA LYS A 611 4.93 6.98 39.46
C LYS A 611 5.10 8.19 38.53
N ARG A 612 6.00 8.09 37.55
CA ARG A 612 6.27 9.15 36.55
C ARG A 612 5.31 9.16 35.35
N TYR A 613 4.41 8.18 35.26
CA TYR A 613 3.46 8.07 34.16
C TYR A 613 2.10 8.65 34.54
N GLU A 614 1.41 9.25 33.57
CA GLU A 614 0.08 9.83 33.73
C GLU A 614 -1.01 8.77 33.76
N GLN A 615 -0.80 7.63 33.09
CA GLN A 615 -1.81 6.59 32.98
C GLN A 615 -1.22 5.19 32.78
N LEU A 616 -2.03 4.19 33.12
CA LEU A 616 -1.97 2.87 32.49
C LEU A 616 -2.96 2.86 31.31
N SER A 617 -2.60 2.22 30.21
CA SER A 617 -3.46 1.99 29.06
C SER A 617 -3.47 0.52 28.67
N VAL A 618 -4.61 0.06 28.15
CA VAL A 618 -4.75 -1.26 27.52
C VAL A 618 -5.78 -1.16 26.39
N LYS A 619 -5.55 -1.83 25.27
CA LYS A 619 -6.47 -1.85 24.13
C LYS A 619 -7.31 -3.13 24.18
N MET A 620 -8.63 -2.99 24.11
CA MET A 620 -9.54 -4.13 24.25
C MET A 620 -10.74 -4.06 23.31
N ALA A 621 -11.27 -5.22 22.92
CA ALA A 621 -12.54 -5.35 22.21
C ALA A 621 -13.33 -6.56 22.71
N ALA A 622 -14.66 -6.48 22.67
CA ALA A 622 -15.51 -7.64 22.92
C ALA A 622 -15.27 -8.74 21.88
N ASP A 623 -15.27 -9.99 22.36
CA ASP A 623 -15.09 -11.18 21.52
C ASP A 623 -16.17 -11.35 20.42
N GLU A 624 -15.84 -12.08 19.36
CA GLU A 624 -16.76 -12.31 18.22
C GLU A 624 -18.06 -13.02 18.63
N PHE A 625 -18.04 -13.82 19.70
CA PHE A 625 -19.20 -14.56 20.20
C PHE A 625 -20.01 -13.76 21.23
N VAL A 626 -19.56 -12.57 21.64
CA VAL A 626 -20.32 -11.67 22.51
C VAL A 626 -21.51 -11.09 21.72
N PRO A 627 -22.78 -11.34 22.13
CA PRO A 627 -23.95 -10.91 21.34
C PRO A 627 -24.20 -9.40 21.36
N THR A 628 -23.91 -8.72 22.48
CA THR A 628 -24.10 -7.27 22.62
C THR A 628 -22.92 -6.67 23.36
N GLY A 629 -22.71 -7.08 24.61
CA GLY A 629 -21.60 -6.65 25.42
C GLY A 629 -21.25 -7.70 26.48
N THR A 630 -20.09 -7.52 27.07
CA THR A 630 -19.54 -8.30 28.17
C THR A 630 -18.91 -7.32 29.16
N ASP A 631 -18.28 -7.81 30.23
CA ASP A 631 -17.45 -6.93 31.06
C ASP A 631 -16.41 -7.72 31.86
N LEU A 632 -15.37 -7.00 32.29
CA LEU A 632 -14.31 -7.48 33.15
C LEU A 632 -14.02 -6.40 34.19
N THR A 633 -13.61 -6.79 35.40
CA THR A 633 -12.96 -5.88 36.34
C THR A 633 -11.47 -5.86 36.06
N VAL A 634 -10.94 -4.69 35.71
CA VAL A 634 -9.49 -4.45 35.71
C VAL A 634 -9.06 -4.08 37.12
N SER A 635 -7.98 -4.68 37.61
CA SER A 635 -7.42 -4.39 38.94
C SER A 635 -5.92 -4.20 38.89
N VAL A 636 -5.40 -3.22 39.60
CA VAL A 636 -3.96 -2.92 39.71
C VAL A 636 -3.53 -3.16 41.15
N ALA A 637 -2.44 -3.89 41.37
CA ALA A 637 -1.93 -4.18 42.71
C ALA A 637 -0.45 -3.82 42.89
N ASP A 638 -0.11 -3.32 44.08
CA ASP A 638 1.26 -2.96 44.48
C ASP A 638 1.96 -4.09 45.24
N GLY A 639 3.24 -3.88 45.58
CA GLY A 639 4.05 -4.83 46.35
C GLY A 639 3.62 -5.05 47.79
N ALA A 640 2.78 -4.17 48.35
CA ALA A 640 2.20 -4.31 49.68
C ALA A 640 0.86 -5.07 49.65
N GLY A 641 0.33 -5.38 48.46
CA GLY A 641 -0.93 -6.08 48.27
C GLY A 641 -2.16 -5.17 48.25
N HIS A 642 -1.99 -3.85 48.30
CA HIS A 642 -3.12 -2.94 48.06
C HIS A 642 -3.58 -3.08 46.61
N THR A 643 -4.89 -2.92 46.39
CA THR A 643 -5.49 -3.10 45.07
C THR A 643 -6.47 -1.96 44.77
N TRP A 644 -6.41 -1.45 43.54
CA TRP A 644 -7.44 -0.63 42.93
C TRP A 644 -8.18 -1.45 41.88
N SER A 645 -9.48 -1.25 41.71
CA SER A 645 -10.31 -2.00 40.75
C SER A 645 -11.38 -1.13 40.12
N SER A 646 -11.71 -1.40 38.85
CA SER A 646 -12.86 -0.79 38.15
C SER A 646 -13.39 -1.73 37.07
N PRO A 647 -14.72 -1.79 36.83
CA PRO A 647 -15.25 -2.40 35.62
C PRO A 647 -14.69 -1.70 34.38
N VAL A 648 -14.32 -2.46 33.35
CA VAL A 648 -13.82 -1.89 32.09
C VAL A 648 -14.90 -1.03 31.45
N SER A 649 -16.16 -1.43 31.54
CA SER A 649 -17.29 -0.62 31.05
C SER A 649 -17.40 0.78 31.67
N ALA A 650 -16.93 0.97 32.91
CA ALA A 650 -16.92 2.26 33.58
C ALA A 650 -15.78 3.18 33.08
N LEU A 651 -14.72 2.59 32.53
CA LEU A 651 -13.57 3.30 31.97
C LEU A 651 -13.77 3.59 30.47
N ASN A 652 -14.19 2.57 29.72
CA ASN A 652 -14.58 2.69 28.32
C ASN A 652 -15.56 1.56 27.93
N PRO A 653 -16.87 1.84 27.83
CA PRO A 653 -17.87 0.83 27.49
C PRO A 653 -17.73 0.25 26.08
N ALA A 654 -17.13 1.00 25.14
CA ALA A 654 -16.90 0.51 23.79
C ALA A 654 -15.84 -0.61 23.74
N ALA A 655 -14.97 -0.70 24.76
CA ALA A 655 -13.93 -1.72 24.85
C ALA A 655 -14.47 -3.14 25.18
N VAL A 656 -15.71 -3.22 25.68
CA VAL A 656 -16.38 -4.48 26.05
C VAL A 656 -17.78 -4.61 25.44
N THR A 657 -18.13 -3.75 24.49
CA THR A 657 -19.37 -3.82 23.71
C THR A 657 -19.04 -3.99 22.24
N ARG A 658 -19.80 -4.84 21.53
CA ARG A 658 -19.67 -4.95 20.07
C ARG A 658 -20.04 -3.63 19.40
N LEU A 659 -19.28 -3.22 18.38
CA LEU A 659 -19.63 -2.07 17.57
C LEU A 659 -21.02 -2.25 16.92
N PRO A 660 -21.74 -1.17 16.61
CA PRO A 660 -23.14 -1.26 16.18
C PRO A 660 -23.29 -1.77 14.74
N GLY A 661 -24.46 -2.33 14.44
CA GLY A 661 -24.84 -2.86 13.13
C GLY A 661 -25.80 -4.04 13.27
N VAL A 662 -26.76 -4.18 12.35
CA VAL A 662 -27.85 -5.19 12.52
C VAL A 662 -28.10 -6.05 11.28
N THR A 663 -27.89 -5.53 10.08
CA THR A 663 -28.23 -6.24 8.82
C THR A 663 -27.01 -6.70 8.01
N SER A 664 -25.86 -6.09 8.24
CA SER A 664 -24.66 -6.30 7.43
C SER A 664 -23.65 -7.26 8.08
N PRO A 665 -23.12 -8.27 7.36
CA PRO A 665 -21.95 -9.03 7.78
C PRO A 665 -20.66 -8.18 7.87
N TRP A 666 -20.64 -6.96 7.30
CA TRP A 666 -19.49 -6.05 7.34
C TRP A 666 -19.42 -5.18 8.59
N LEU A 667 -20.52 -5.11 9.33
CA LEU A 667 -20.64 -4.30 10.53
C LEU A 667 -20.43 -5.15 11.78
N ARG A 668 -20.66 -4.53 12.94
CA ARG A 668 -20.30 -5.08 14.23
C ARG A 668 -18.82 -5.43 14.30
N LYS A 669 -18.00 -4.56 13.71
CA LYS A 669 -16.56 -4.76 13.58
C LYS A 669 -15.93 -5.02 14.95
N VAL A 670 -14.89 -5.85 14.99
CA VAL A 670 -14.05 -6.04 16.17
C VAL A 670 -12.85 -5.12 16.02
N ILE A 671 -12.92 -3.95 16.66
CA ILE A 671 -11.85 -2.94 16.66
C ILE A 671 -11.52 -2.60 18.11
N LEU A 672 -10.25 -2.75 18.47
CA LEU A 672 -9.76 -2.45 19.81
C LEU A 672 -10.04 -0.99 20.18
N GLN A 673 -10.55 -0.78 21.39
CA GLN A 673 -10.75 0.53 22.00
C GLN A 673 -9.78 0.70 23.17
N GLN A 674 -9.30 1.93 23.38
CA GLN A 674 -8.35 2.20 24.44
C GLN A 674 -9.06 2.39 25.79
N VAL A 675 -8.69 1.56 26.76
CA VAL A 675 -9.07 1.69 28.17
C VAL A 675 -7.93 2.42 28.87
N THR A 676 -8.27 3.52 29.55
CA THR A 676 -7.28 4.37 30.22
C THR A 676 -7.57 4.44 31.73
N ILE A 677 -6.55 4.17 32.54
CA ILE A 677 -6.60 4.28 34.01
C ILE A 677 -5.61 5.39 34.40
N PRO A 678 -6.09 6.60 34.74
CA PRO A 678 -5.22 7.67 35.22
C PRO A 678 -4.46 7.22 36.48
N THR A 679 -3.15 7.45 36.56
CA THR A 679 -2.39 7.09 37.77
C THR A 679 -2.87 7.89 39.00
N SER A 680 -3.48 9.05 38.78
CA SER A 680 -4.16 9.84 39.81
C SER A 680 -5.37 9.16 40.43
N SER A 681 -6.00 8.17 39.76
CA SER A 681 -7.13 7.40 40.32
C SER A 681 -6.68 6.19 41.16
N LEU A 682 -5.42 5.79 41.06
CA LEU A 682 -4.80 4.67 41.80
C LEU A 682 -4.47 5.04 43.26
N THR A 683 -5.39 5.74 43.92
CA THR A 683 -5.19 6.24 45.28
C THR A 683 -4.98 5.09 46.27
N GLY A 684 -3.93 5.17 47.08
CA GLY A 684 -3.61 4.15 48.08
C GLY A 684 -2.67 3.03 47.58
N LEU A 685 -2.27 3.03 46.31
CA LEU A 685 -1.22 2.15 45.80
C LEU A 685 0.16 2.82 45.90
N ASP A 686 1.20 2.03 46.20
CA ASP A 686 2.59 2.42 45.97
C ASP A 686 2.94 2.31 44.47
N LEU A 687 2.85 3.43 43.76
CA LEU A 687 3.15 3.51 42.33
C LEU A 687 4.64 3.28 42.00
N THR A 688 5.53 3.22 42.99
CA THR A 688 6.95 2.86 42.76
C THR A 688 7.16 1.34 42.71
N ASP A 689 6.15 0.56 43.12
CA ASP A 689 6.23 -0.89 43.18
C ASP A 689 4.93 -1.59 42.74
N VAL A 690 4.41 -1.23 41.56
CA VAL A 690 3.26 -1.93 40.97
C VAL A 690 3.70 -3.32 40.52
N ARG A 691 3.01 -4.36 40.99
CA ARG A 691 3.38 -5.76 40.75
C ARG A 691 2.52 -6.45 39.74
N GLU A 692 1.29 -5.98 39.53
CA GLU A 692 0.30 -6.79 38.86
C GLU A 692 -0.85 -5.99 38.29
N VAL A 693 -1.31 -6.40 37.11
CA VAL A 693 -2.60 -6.02 36.53
C VAL A 693 -3.44 -7.28 36.32
N ARG A 694 -4.68 -7.29 36.77
CA ARG A 694 -5.63 -8.42 36.65
C ARG A 694 -6.85 -8.04 35.84
N PHE A 695 -7.32 -8.95 35.02
CA PHE A 695 -8.61 -8.89 34.30
C PHE A 695 -9.46 -10.05 34.78
N THR A 696 -10.57 -9.75 35.47
CA THR A 696 -11.44 -10.77 36.10
C THR A 696 -12.84 -10.66 35.55
N ALA A 697 -13.46 -11.78 35.18
CA ALA A 697 -14.86 -11.84 34.80
C ALA A 697 -15.77 -11.23 35.88
N THR A 698 -16.83 -10.52 35.46
CA THR A 698 -17.82 -9.96 36.38
C THR A 698 -18.97 -10.94 36.61
N GLU A 699 -19.72 -10.77 37.70
CA GLU A 699 -20.91 -11.59 37.98
C GLU A 699 -22.00 -11.38 36.91
N ASP A 700 -22.15 -10.15 36.42
CA ASP A 700 -23.12 -9.76 35.39
C ASP A 700 -22.78 -10.33 34.00
N ALA A 701 -21.53 -10.75 33.79
CA ALA A 701 -21.05 -11.40 32.58
C ALA A 701 -20.54 -12.81 32.89
N ALA A 702 -21.44 -13.70 33.34
CA ALA A 702 -21.11 -15.06 33.79
C ALA A 702 -20.30 -15.89 32.75
N SER A 703 -20.42 -15.59 31.46
CA SER A 703 -19.54 -16.09 30.41
C SER A 703 -19.29 -14.99 29.37
N GLY A 704 -18.11 -14.98 28.75
CA GLY A 704 -17.77 -13.96 27.78
C GLY A 704 -16.37 -14.13 27.20
N GLY A 705 -15.94 -13.13 26.46
CA GLY A 705 -14.60 -13.06 25.93
C GLY A 705 -14.22 -11.65 25.50
N VAL A 706 -12.93 -11.38 25.48
CA VAL A 706 -12.33 -10.15 24.98
C VAL A 706 -11.02 -10.44 24.27
N TYR A 707 -10.64 -9.52 23.38
CA TYR A 707 -9.28 -9.41 22.86
C TYR A 707 -8.54 -8.31 23.64
N ILE A 708 -7.24 -8.51 23.92
CA ILE A 708 -6.41 -7.61 24.72
C ILE A 708 -5.05 -7.41 24.03
N SER A 709 -4.64 -6.15 23.86
CA SER A 709 -3.34 -5.74 23.29
C SER A 709 -2.75 -4.58 24.08
N ASP A 710 -1.42 -4.46 24.08
CA ASP A 710 -0.66 -3.30 24.58
C ASP A 710 -1.07 -2.80 25.98
N LEU A 711 -0.70 -3.54 27.03
CA LEU A 711 -0.74 -3.02 28.40
C LEU A 711 0.54 -2.22 28.68
N SER A 712 0.38 -0.91 28.90
CA SER A 712 1.52 0.00 29.08
C SER A 712 1.28 1.04 30.17
N ALA A 713 2.35 1.54 30.78
CA ALA A 713 2.32 2.78 31.56
C ALA A 713 2.90 3.91 30.70
N GLU A 714 2.19 5.03 30.56
CA GLU A 714 2.52 6.02 29.54
C GLU A 714 2.18 7.47 29.93
N ASN A 715 2.90 8.38 29.28
CA ASN A 715 2.66 9.82 29.25
C ASN A 715 2.24 10.20 27.84
N ARG A 716 1.19 11.02 27.72
CA ARG A 716 0.71 11.49 26.43
C ARG A 716 1.76 12.39 25.80
N ALA A 717 2.24 12.02 24.61
CA ALA A 717 3.24 12.81 23.90
C ALA A 717 3.14 12.60 22.39
N VAL A 718 3.61 13.58 21.62
CA VAL A 718 3.71 13.47 20.16
C VAL A 718 4.99 12.77 19.73
N GLY A 719 6.08 13.00 20.46
CA GLY A 719 7.40 12.58 20.03
C GLY A 719 7.94 13.46 18.89
N ALA A 720 8.98 12.98 18.20
CA ALA A 720 9.60 13.68 17.08
C ALA A 720 10.40 12.69 16.21
N ARG A 721 10.48 13.00 14.92
CA ARG A 721 11.37 12.34 13.96
C ARG A 721 12.83 12.54 14.39
N SER A 722 13.61 11.48 14.26
CA SER A 722 15.08 11.50 14.38
C SER A 722 15.67 11.13 13.03
N PRO A 723 16.04 12.10 12.17
CA PRO A 723 16.47 11.81 10.80
C PRO A 723 17.61 10.79 10.75
N GLU A 724 17.38 9.69 10.04
CA GLU A 724 18.39 8.67 9.76
C GLU A 724 18.15 8.09 8.36
N GLN A 725 19.22 7.60 7.73
CA GLN A 725 19.06 6.83 6.48
C GLN A 725 18.67 5.40 6.86
N GLN A 726 17.46 5.01 6.50
CA GLN A 726 16.98 3.65 6.71
C GLN A 726 17.61 2.69 5.70
N VAL A 727 17.93 1.48 6.18
CA VAL A 727 18.29 0.37 5.30
C VAL A 727 17.02 -0.14 4.62
N THR A 728 17.10 -0.48 3.33
CA THR A 728 15.96 -1.03 2.60
C THR A 728 16.07 -2.53 2.46
N VAL A 729 14.92 -3.22 2.54
CA VAL A 729 14.75 -4.63 2.18
C VAL A 729 14.15 -4.70 0.79
N ASN A 730 14.73 -5.52 -0.09
CA ASN A 730 14.30 -5.70 -1.47
C ASN A 730 14.27 -7.18 -1.87
N MET A 731 13.61 -7.47 -2.99
CA MET A 731 13.65 -8.76 -3.66
C MET A 731 14.50 -8.69 -4.93
N ALA A 732 15.44 -9.62 -5.07
CA ALA A 732 16.14 -9.84 -6.33
C ALA A 732 15.18 -10.46 -7.36
N PRO A 733 15.24 -10.04 -8.65
CA PRO A 733 14.56 -10.77 -9.71
C PRO A 733 15.19 -12.16 -9.88
N ALA A 734 14.39 -13.14 -10.30
CA ALA A 734 14.89 -14.48 -10.59
C ALA A 734 14.28 -15.01 -11.88
N ASN A 735 15.12 -15.59 -12.73
CA ASN A 735 14.70 -16.31 -13.93
C ASN A 735 15.19 -17.76 -13.84
N VAL A 736 14.31 -18.72 -14.05
CA VAL A 736 14.61 -20.16 -13.96
C VAL A 736 13.87 -20.94 -15.06
N ASP A 737 14.40 -22.09 -15.44
CA ASP A 737 13.65 -23.06 -16.26
C ASP A 737 12.63 -23.80 -15.37
N GLU A 738 11.51 -24.24 -15.94
CA GLU A 738 10.53 -25.04 -15.18
C GLU A 738 11.07 -26.44 -14.86
N GLY A 739 11.89 -27.00 -15.76
CA GLY A 739 12.48 -28.31 -15.64
C GLY A 739 11.48 -29.45 -15.84
N SER A 740 11.94 -30.69 -15.67
CA SER A 740 11.15 -31.88 -16.07
C SER A 740 10.14 -32.43 -15.04
N GLY A 741 9.88 -31.69 -13.96
CA GLY A 741 9.06 -32.15 -12.84
C GLY A 741 9.09 -31.21 -11.64
N THR A 742 8.86 -31.76 -10.43
CA THR A 742 8.97 -30.99 -9.19
C THR A 742 10.40 -30.53 -8.95
N GLY A 743 10.58 -29.24 -8.69
CA GLY A 743 11.89 -28.62 -8.45
C GLY A 743 11.82 -27.50 -7.40
N THR A 744 12.90 -26.74 -7.32
CA THR A 744 12.97 -25.53 -6.48
C THR A 744 13.73 -24.42 -7.19
N ALA A 745 13.20 -23.20 -7.12
CA ALA A 745 13.93 -21.97 -7.42
C ALA A 745 14.47 -21.36 -6.12
N THR A 746 15.61 -20.66 -6.21
CA THR A 746 16.13 -19.88 -5.08
C THR A 746 16.03 -18.40 -5.39
N LEU A 747 15.27 -17.67 -4.58
CA LEU A 747 15.17 -16.21 -4.58
C LEU A 747 16.16 -15.62 -3.56
N ALA A 748 16.48 -14.34 -3.70
CA ALA A 748 17.27 -13.62 -2.71
C ALA A 748 16.49 -12.41 -2.17
N ALA A 749 16.24 -12.40 -0.87
CA ALA A 749 15.89 -11.17 -0.13
C ALA A 749 17.18 -10.48 0.30
N VAL A 750 17.25 -9.16 0.11
CA VAL A 750 18.50 -8.42 0.22
C VAL A 750 18.32 -7.09 0.95
N LEU A 751 19.35 -6.72 1.73
CA LEU A 751 19.47 -5.40 2.33
C LEU A 751 20.30 -4.49 1.43
N SER A 752 19.96 -3.20 1.37
CA SER A 752 20.80 -2.21 0.66
C SER A 752 22.20 -2.06 1.26
N GLN A 753 22.34 -2.32 2.57
CA GLN A 753 23.60 -2.28 3.31
C GLN A 753 23.49 -3.10 4.62
N PRO A 754 24.62 -3.51 5.23
CA PRO A 754 24.59 -4.26 6.49
C PRO A 754 24.11 -3.40 7.67
N THR A 755 23.39 -4.02 8.61
CA THR A 755 22.90 -3.41 9.85
C THR A 755 23.62 -3.95 11.09
N GLY A 756 23.65 -3.17 12.17
CA GLY A 756 24.17 -3.59 13.48
C GLY A 756 23.17 -4.38 14.33
N HIS A 757 21.93 -4.54 13.85
CA HIS A 757 20.80 -5.19 14.51
C HIS A 757 20.08 -6.12 13.55
N PRO A 758 19.34 -7.12 14.04
CA PRO A 758 18.57 -8.00 13.16
C PRO A 758 17.47 -7.25 12.42
N VAL A 759 17.21 -7.66 11.18
CA VAL A 759 16.10 -7.18 10.36
C VAL A 759 15.19 -8.37 10.07
N THR A 760 13.88 -8.20 10.21
CA THR A 760 12.90 -9.22 9.79
C THR A 760 12.01 -8.69 8.69
N ALA A 761 11.61 -9.56 7.79
CA ALA A 761 10.64 -9.25 6.75
C ALA A 761 9.90 -10.52 6.36
N TYR A 762 8.79 -10.37 5.64
CA TYR A 762 8.05 -11.50 5.09
C TYR A 762 8.16 -11.49 3.58
N VAL A 763 8.55 -12.63 3.02
CA VAL A 763 8.62 -12.82 1.58
C VAL A 763 7.44 -13.65 1.11
N SER A 764 6.75 -13.13 0.09
CA SER A 764 5.62 -13.79 -0.55
C SER A 764 5.91 -14.07 -2.01
N VAL A 765 5.53 -15.25 -2.47
CA VAL A 765 5.46 -15.61 -3.89
C VAL A 765 4.02 -15.89 -4.24
N PHE A 766 3.47 -15.09 -5.15
CA PHE A 766 2.08 -15.20 -5.60
C PHE A 766 1.96 -16.21 -6.74
N GLY A 767 2.29 -17.45 -6.40
CA GLY A 767 2.09 -18.64 -7.23
C GLY A 767 0.86 -19.42 -6.80
N SER A 768 0.87 -20.73 -7.03
CA SER A 768 -0.18 -21.64 -6.55
C SER A 768 0.43 -22.98 -6.13
N ALA A 769 -0.21 -23.71 -5.21
CA ALA A 769 0.35 -24.92 -4.61
C ALA A 769 0.75 -26.01 -5.63
N THR A 770 0.13 -26.01 -6.81
CA THR A 770 0.33 -26.97 -7.89
C THR A 770 0.89 -26.33 -9.17
N GLY A 771 1.30 -25.05 -9.11
CA GLY A 771 1.69 -24.29 -10.30
C GLY A 771 3.19 -24.21 -10.52
N ARG A 772 3.61 -23.59 -11.63
CA ARG A 772 5.04 -23.43 -11.99
C ARG A 772 5.88 -22.80 -10.87
N ALA A 773 5.27 -21.98 -10.02
CA ALA A 773 5.81 -21.58 -8.73
C ALA A 773 4.79 -21.85 -7.61
N GLY A 774 5.27 -22.44 -6.52
CA GLY A 774 4.51 -22.70 -5.30
C GLY A 774 4.16 -21.41 -4.57
N ILE A 775 2.91 -21.28 -4.14
CA ILE A 775 2.53 -20.22 -3.19
C ILE A 775 3.41 -20.37 -1.93
N THR A 776 4.10 -19.30 -1.58
CA THR A 776 5.05 -19.29 -0.45
C THR A 776 4.82 -18.03 0.35
N MET A 777 4.76 -18.17 1.67
CA MET A 777 4.94 -17.07 2.62
C MET A 777 6.00 -17.53 3.61
N ARG A 778 7.03 -16.72 3.80
CA ARG A 778 8.11 -17.03 4.74
C ARG A 778 8.64 -15.79 5.42
N GLN A 779 8.70 -15.83 6.74
CA GLN A 779 9.49 -14.85 7.48
C GLN A 779 10.97 -15.09 7.23
N VAL A 780 11.69 -14.03 6.88
CA VAL A 780 13.15 -14.01 6.77
C VAL A 780 13.72 -13.13 7.89
N THR A 781 14.87 -13.55 8.42
CA THR A 781 15.63 -12.79 9.41
C THR A 781 17.04 -12.62 8.91
N PHE A 782 17.48 -11.37 8.78
CA PHE A 782 18.88 -11.03 8.55
C PHE A 782 19.57 -10.89 9.91
N ALA A 783 20.60 -11.68 10.16
CA ALA A 783 21.46 -11.48 11.32
C ALA A 783 22.22 -10.14 11.19
N PRO A 784 22.69 -9.52 12.30
CA PRO A 784 23.57 -8.36 12.22
C PRO A 784 24.75 -8.59 11.25
N GLY A 785 24.96 -7.65 10.32
CA GLY A 785 25.98 -7.73 9.27
C GLY A 785 25.60 -8.56 8.03
N GLN A 786 24.52 -9.34 8.06
CA GLN A 786 24.04 -10.11 6.91
C GLN A 786 23.24 -9.23 5.95
N VAL A 787 23.53 -9.31 4.65
CA VAL A 787 22.86 -8.50 3.61
C VAL A 787 22.03 -9.31 2.63
N CYS A 788 22.07 -10.65 2.70
CA CYS A 788 21.32 -11.50 1.80
C CYS A 788 20.85 -12.77 2.51
N VAL A 789 19.60 -13.16 2.27
CA VAL A 789 18.99 -14.42 2.71
C VAL A 789 18.42 -15.13 1.48
N PRO A 790 18.90 -16.32 1.13
CA PRO A 790 18.32 -17.12 0.06
C PRO A 790 17.02 -17.80 0.53
N ILE A 791 16.04 -17.88 -0.36
CA ILE A 791 14.70 -18.39 -0.08
C ILE A 791 14.35 -19.41 -1.15
N GLN A 792 14.06 -20.63 -0.72
CA GLN A 792 13.61 -21.68 -1.63
C GLN A 792 12.11 -21.57 -1.88
N VAL A 793 11.74 -21.70 -3.14
CA VAL A 793 10.37 -21.67 -3.64
C VAL A 793 10.19 -22.93 -4.47
N GLY A 794 9.14 -23.70 -4.20
CA GLY A 794 8.84 -24.89 -5.01
C GLY A 794 8.53 -24.47 -6.45
N THR A 795 9.02 -25.24 -7.42
CA THR A 795 8.65 -25.11 -8.83
C THR A 795 8.07 -26.42 -9.35
N LEU A 796 7.27 -26.34 -10.40
CA LEU A 796 6.71 -27.50 -11.07
C LEU A 796 6.82 -27.32 -12.58
N GLY A 797 7.59 -28.17 -13.23
CA GLY A 797 7.62 -28.28 -14.69
C GLY A 797 7.20 -29.66 -15.18
N ASP A 798 7.29 -29.89 -16.48
CA ASP A 798 6.92 -31.14 -17.14
C ASP A 798 7.80 -31.42 -18.38
N GLN A 799 7.30 -32.13 -19.40
CA GLN A 799 8.07 -32.45 -20.61
C GLN A 799 7.30 -32.07 -21.88
N LEU A 800 6.32 -31.18 -21.74
CA LEU A 800 5.33 -30.86 -22.76
C LEU A 800 5.46 -29.40 -23.18
N PRO A 801 5.59 -29.13 -24.49
CA PRO A 801 5.64 -27.75 -24.95
C PRO A 801 4.30 -27.05 -24.71
N THR A 802 4.35 -25.75 -24.42
CA THR A 802 3.14 -24.93 -24.20
C THR A 802 3.08 -23.73 -25.15
N GLY A 803 1.93 -23.05 -25.23
CA GLY A 803 1.79 -21.84 -26.05
C GLY A 803 2.47 -20.60 -25.45
N THR A 804 3.01 -20.68 -24.23
CA THR A 804 3.53 -19.53 -23.48
C THR A 804 5.02 -19.71 -23.20
N PRO A 805 5.92 -18.88 -23.77
CA PRO A 805 7.37 -19.07 -23.64
C PRO A 805 7.91 -18.85 -22.21
N SER A 806 7.18 -18.12 -21.36
CA SER A 806 7.53 -17.92 -19.96
C SER A 806 6.33 -17.41 -19.17
N THR A 807 6.23 -17.82 -17.91
CA THR A 807 5.24 -17.33 -16.94
C THR A 807 5.96 -16.54 -15.85
N SER A 808 5.39 -15.42 -15.40
CA SER A 808 6.02 -14.61 -14.36
C SER A 808 5.09 -14.42 -13.17
N PHE A 809 5.62 -14.72 -11.99
CA PHE A 809 4.95 -14.61 -10.70
C PHE A 809 5.45 -13.36 -9.97
N LYS A 810 4.53 -12.61 -9.34
CA LYS A 810 4.91 -11.52 -8.45
C LYS A 810 5.62 -12.11 -7.22
N VAL A 811 6.67 -11.45 -6.78
CA VAL A 811 7.32 -11.70 -5.50
C VAL A 811 7.42 -10.40 -4.73
N SER A 812 7.20 -10.44 -3.43
CA SER A 812 7.27 -9.25 -2.58
C SER A 812 8.04 -9.53 -1.30
N VAL A 813 8.61 -8.47 -0.73
CA VAL A 813 9.10 -8.43 0.65
C VAL A 813 8.42 -7.28 1.39
N THR A 814 7.65 -7.62 2.42
CA THR A 814 6.72 -6.72 3.09
C THR A 814 6.74 -6.92 4.62
N ASN A 815 5.99 -6.10 5.36
CA ASN A 815 5.90 -6.12 6.83
C ASN A 815 7.28 -6.22 7.51
N THR A 816 8.10 -5.18 7.30
CA THR A 816 9.51 -5.13 7.66
C THR A 816 9.72 -4.54 9.04
N ALA A 817 10.61 -5.14 9.85
CA ALA A 817 11.04 -4.59 11.13
C ALA A 817 12.57 -4.40 11.18
N GLY A 818 12.99 -3.26 11.73
CA GLY A 818 14.40 -2.86 11.79
C GLY A 818 15.00 -2.31 10.48
N ALA A 819 14.22 -2.29 9.41
CA ALA A 819 14.52 -1.72 8.09
C ALA A 819 13.19 -1.35 7.39
N VAL A 820 13.25 -0.61 6.29
CA VAL A 820 12.06 -0.25 5.50
C VAL A 820 11.98 -1.06 4.21
N MET A 821 10.79 -1.18 3.62
CA MET A 821 10.64 -1.67 2.26
C MET A 821 11.30 -0.71 1.27
N GLY A 822 12.09 -1.22 0.32
CA GLY A 822 12.69 -0.40 -0.74
C GLY A 822 11.86 -0.31 -2.01
N ASP A 823 12.34 0.48 -2.97
CA ASP A 823 11.77 0.63 -4.33
C ASP A 823 11.82 -0.67 -5.16
N LYS A 824 12.51 -1.72 -4.67
CA LYS A 824 12.51 -3.07 -5.25
C LYS A 824 11.94 -4.09 -4.26
N GLY A 825 11.05 -3.65 -3.38
CA GLY A 825 10.28 -4.52 -2.50
C GLY A 825 9.41 -5.51 -3.27
N PHE A 826 8.95 -5.14 -4.48
CA PHE A 826 8.32 -6.03 -5.44
C PHE A 826 9.25 -6.38 -6.60
N ASN A 827 9.21 -7.63 -7.02
CA ASN A 827 9.91 -8.10 -8.21
C ASN A 827 9.18 -9.29 -8.87
N ARG A 828 9.84 -9.97 -9.81
CA ARG A 828 9.28 -11.13 -10.51
C ARG A 828 10.17 -12.36 -10.36
N LEU A 829 9.51 -13.51 -10.18
CA LEU A 829 10.05 -14.84 -10.50
C LEU A 829 9.52 -15.23 -11.88
N THR A 830 10.39 -15.31 -12.86
CA THR A 830 10.06 -15.73 -14.23
C THR A 830 10.49 -17.18 -14.44
N VAL A 831 9.53 -18.01 -14.81
CA VAL A 831 9.74 -19.43 -15.11
C VAL A 831 9.61 -19.63 -16.62
N ARG A 832 10.69 -20.08 -17.26
CA ARG A 832 10.78 -20.33 -18.70
C ARG A 832 10.21 -21.70 -19.05
N GLU A 833 9.55 -21.78 -20.20
CA GLU A 833 9.23 -23.03 -20.89
C GLU A 833 10.50 -23.60 -21.57
N ASP A 834 11.05 -24.70 -21.07
CA ASP A 834 12.28 -25.31 -21.58
C ASP A 834 12.09 -26.52 -22.51
N ASP A 835 10.87 -27.02 -22.69
CA ASP A 835 10.55 -28.14 -23.60
C ASP A 835 10.11 -27.68 -25.00
N GLY A 836 9.98 -26.36 -25.20
CA GLY A 836 9.65 -25.72 -26.46
C GLY A 836 8.25 -25.10 -26.47
N VAL A 837 7.93 -24.33 -27.51
CA VAL A 837 6.62 -23.67 -27.61
C VAL A 837 5.79 -24.23 -28.76
N THR A 838 4.49 -24.44 -28.53
CA THR A 838 3.53 -24.90 -29.56
C THR A 838 3.20 -23.81 -30.59
N GLY A 839 3.56 -22.56 -30.30
CA GLY A 839 3.51 -21.41 -31.22
C GLY A 839 4.32 -20.23 -30.68
N GLY A 840 4.75 -19.31 -31.56
CA GLY A 840 5.55 -18.14 -31.17
C GLY A 840 7.06 -18.39 -31.11
N THR A 841 7.79 -17.47 -30.47
CA THR A 841 9.26 -17.56 -30.30
C THR A 841 9.59 -18.00 -28.86
N PRO A 842 10.41 -19.03 -28.65
CA PRO A 842 10.88 -19.42 -27.32
C PRO A 842 11.56 -18.27 -26.58
N ALA A 843 11.40 -18.24 -25.25
CA ALA A 843 12.18 -17.33 -24.42
C ALA A 843 13.66 -17.77 -24.37
N PRO A 844 14.61 -16.83 -24.18
CA PRO A 844 16.04 -17.15 -24.16
C PRO A 844 16.39 -18.07 -23.00
N GLU A 845 17.36 -18.96 -23.21
CA GLU A 845 17.86 -19.89 -22.18
C GLU A 845 18.39 -19.15 -20.96
N VAL A 846 17.90 -19.49 -19.78
CA VAL A 846 18.28 -18.82 -18.52
C VAL A 846 19.48 -19.47 -17.83
N GLY A 847 19.93 -20.64 -18.33
CA GLY A 847 21.05 -21.39 -17.78
C GLY A 847 20.81 -21.93 -16.37
N VAL A 848 21.74 -22.75 -15.90
CA VAL A 848 21.65 -23.39 -14.58
C VAL A 848 21.91 -22.36 -13.47
N PRO A 849 20.95 -22.07 -12.57
CA PRO A 849 21.14 -21.09 -11.50
C PRO A 849 22.26 -21.50 -10.52
N GLY A 850 23.07 -20.52 -10.11
CA GLY A 850 24.05 -20.65 -9.03
C GLY A 850 23.49 -20.22 -7.67
N ASP A 851 24.37 -19.76 -6.78
CA ASP A 851 23.96 -19.17 -5.49
C ASP A 851 23.29 -17.81 -5.72
N ALA A 852 22.02 -17.67 -5.32
CA ALA A 852 21.22 -16.48 -5.58
C ALA A 852 21.81 -15.21 -4.96
N CYS A 853 22.45 -15.32 -3.78
CA CYS A 853 23.09 -14.19 -3.12
C CYS A 853 24.37 -13.74 -3.85
N ALA A 854 25.19 -14.67 -4.31
CA ALA A 854 26.38 -14.40 -5.10
C ALA A 854 26.02 -13.81 -6.47
N GLU A 855 25.00 -14.35 -7.14
CA GLU A 855 24.50 -13.81 -8.42
C GLU A 855 23.96 -12.39 -8.26
N TYR A 856 23.17 -12.13 -7.22
CA TYR A 856 22.70 -10.77 -6.93
C TYR A 856 23.86 -9.82 -6.61
N ALA A 857 24.81 -10.24 -5.79
CA ALA A 857 25.99 -9.43 -5.47
C ALA A 857 26.82 -9.11 -6.73
N ALA A 858 26.94 -10.06 -7.65
CA ALA A 858 27.59 -9.84 -8.94
C ALA A 858 26.77 -8.87 -9.82
N SER A 859 25.44 -9.00 -9.88
CA SER A 859 24.58 -8.14 -10.72
C SER A 859 24.60 -6.67 -10.32
N GLN A 860 24.95 -6.35 -9.07
CA GLN A 860 25.13 -4.96 -8.63
C GLN A 860 26.36 -4.26 -9.25
N LYS A 861 27.28 -5.01 -9.88
CA LYS A 861 28.52 -4.46 -10.45
C LYS A 861 28.77 -5.02 -11.85
N PRO A 862 28.65 -4.20 -12.91
CA PRO A 862 28.90 -4.66 -14.26
C PRO A 862 30.32 -5.25 -14.41
N GLY A 863 30.41 -6.39 -15.09
CA GLY A 863 31.70 -7.01 -15.45
C GLY A 863 32.34 -6.36 -16.68
N HIS A 864 33.53 -6.84 -17.04
CA HIS A 864 34.28 -6.36 -18.20
C HIS A 864 33.99 -7.20 -19.45
N LEU A 865 33.59 -6.54 -20.54
CA LEU A 865 33.46 -7.16 -21.85
C LEU A 865 34.77 -7.05 -22.64
N ASN A 866 35.34 -8.18 -23.08
CA ASN A 866 36.54 -8.13 -23.92
C ASN A 866 36.15 -7.96 -25.39
N VAL A 867 36.63 -6.88 -26.00
CA VAL A 867 36.43 -6.58 -27.43
C VAL A 867 37.74 -6.85 -28.17
N ALA A 868 37.73 -7.83 -29.07
CA ALA A 868 38.89 -8.18 -29.86
C ALA A 868 39.11 -7.15 -30.99
N GLY A 869 40.30 -6.56 -31.02
CA GLY A 869 40.72 -5.63 -32.08
C GLY A 869 40.06 -4.25 -32.01
N SER A 870 40.24 -3.47 -33.08
CA SER A 870 39.55 -2.17 -33.24
C SER A 870 38.14 -2.38 -33.80
N VAL A 871 37.20 -1.55 -33.36
CA VAL A 871 35.80 -1.59 -33.82
C VAL A 871 35.64 -0.67 -35.04
N PHE A 872 35.15 -1.21 -36.14
CA PHE A 872 34.91 -0.46 -37.38
C PHE A 872 33.46 -0.61 -37.82
N ALA A 873 32.86 0.46 -38.33
CA ALA A 873 31.52 0.40 -38.89
C ALA A 873 31.50 -0.55 -40.10
N GLY A 874 30.55 -1.49 -40.14
CA GLY A 874 30.43 -2.49 -41.20
C GLY A 874 31.37 -3.70 -41.07
N ALA A 875 32.23 -3.75 -40.04
CA ALA A 875 33.12 -4.88 -39.78
C ALA A 875 32.54 -5.85 -38.73
N THR A 876 33.27 -6.94 -38.46
CA THR A 876 32.95 -7.87 -37.38
C THR A 876 33.98 -7.79 -36.25
N ASN A 877 33.51 -7.92 -35.01
CA ASN A 877 34.35 -7.94 -33.82
C ASN A 877 33.98 -9.14 -32.94
N THR A 878 34.97 -9.88 -32.46
CA THR A 878 34.75 -10.93 -31.46
C THR A 878 34.62 -10.30 -30.07
N LEU A 879 33.49 -10.55 -29.43
CA LEU A 879 33.15 -10.13 -28.09
C LEU A 879 33.22 -11.35 -27.16
N ARG A 880 33.87 -11.21 -26.01
CA ARG A 880 34.00 -12.30 -25.02
C ARG A 880 33.81 -11.78 -23.60
N ALA A 881 32.90 -12.40 -22.86
CA ALA A 881 32.65 -12.09 -21.45
C ALA A 881 32.41 -13.37 -20.65
N GLY A 882 32.68 -13.31 -19.35
CA GLY A 882 32.48 -14.42 -18.41
C GLY A 882 31.72 -13.96 -17.16
N GLY A 883 31.30 -14.91 -16.34
CA GLY A 883 30.50 -14.67 -15.14
C GLY A 883 29.01 -14.95 -15.30
N TYR A 884 28.62 -15.59 -16.41
CA TYR A 884 27.26 -16.02 -16.71
C TYR A 884 27.00 -17.44 -16.17
N ARG A 885 25.73 -17.84 -16.09
CA ARG A 885 25.36 -19.23 -15.77
C ARG A 885 25.74 -20.16 -16.92
N SER A 886 26.01 -21.42 -16.59
CA SER A 886 26.25 -22.44 -17.62
C SER A 886 25.00 -22.63 -18.48
N GLY A 887 25.14 -22.53 -19.81
CA GLY A 887 24.03 -22.65 -20.76
C GLY A 887 23.11 -21.44 -20.84
N GLU A 888 23.48 -20.31 -20.23
CA GLU A 888 22.70 -19.07 -20.31
C GLU A 888 22.88 -18.37 -21.66
N SER A 889 21.77 -17.88 -22.21
CA SER A 889 21.75 -17.03 -23.39
C SER A 889 22.22 -15.63 -23.02
N VAL A 890 23.29 -15.16 -23.66
CA VAL A 890 23.87 -13.83 -23.43
C VAL A 890 23.62 -12.96 -24.66
N GLU A 891 22.88 -11.87 -24.48
CA GLU A 891 22.57 -10.91 -25.53
C GLU A 891 23.61 -9.80 -25.61
N PHE A 892 24.24 -9.66 -26.78
CA PHE A 892 25.22 -8.63 -27.07
C PHE A 892 24.54 -7.43 -27.73
N ARG A 893 24.89 -6.22 -27.28
CA ARG A 893 24.32 -4.96 -27.77
C ARG A 893 25.40 -3.94 -28.09
N LEU A 894 25.11 -3.07 -29.05
CA LEU A 894 25.81 -1.83 -29.35
C LEU A 894 24.92 -0.67 -28.93
N ASP A 895 25.29 0.00 -27.85
CA ASP A 895 24.45 0.93 -27.11
C ASP A 895 23.11 0.27 -26.77
N SER A 896 22.01 0.69 -27.40
CA SER A 896 20.69 0.06 -27.24
C SER A 896 20.34 -0.96 -28.32
N THR A 897 21.17 -1.12 -29.36
CA THR A 897 20.87 -1.96 -30.53
C THR A 897 21.33 -3.41 -30.30
N PRO A 898 20.44 -4.42 -30.37
CA PRO A 898 20.83 -5.83 -30.31
C PRO A 898 21.71 -6.24 -31.50
N LEU A 899 22.81 -6.95 -31.21
CA LEU A 899 23.73 -7.52 -32.21
C LEU A 899 23.52 -9.02 -32.39
N GLY A 900 23.05 -9.72 -31.35
CA GLY A 900 22.76 -11.15 -31.35
C GLY A 900 22.98 -11.80 -30.00
N ARG A 901 22.88 -13.12 -29.95
CA ARG A 901 22.99 -13.93 -28.73
C ARG A 901 24.00 -15.06 -28.89
N ALA A 902 24.63 -15.44 -27.79
CA ALA A 902 25.44 -16.67 -27.70
C ALA A 902 25.19 -17.35 -26.35
N LEU A 903 25.24 -18.69 -26.33
CA LEU A 903 25.18 -19.45 -25.09
C LEU A 903 26.53 -19.38 -24.36
N ALA A 904 26.47 -19.20 -23.05
CA ALA A 904 27.61 -19.34 -22.17
C ALA A 904 28.00 -20.82 -22.03
N ASP A 905 29.30 -21.09 -22.13
CA ASP A 905 29.84 -22.45 -21.93
C ASP A 905 29.72 -22.92 -20.47
N SER A 906 30.19 -24.13 -20.18
CA SER A 906 30.17 -24.69 -18.82
C SER A 906 30.98 -23.89 -17.80
N GLY A 907 31.88 -23.01 -18.26
CA GLY A 907 32.63 -22.08 -17.42
C GLY A 907 31.99 -20.70 -17.32
N GLY A 908 30.77 -20.52 -17.84
CA GLY A 908 30.05 -19.25 -17.80
C GLY A 908 30.60 -18.20 -18.77
N THR A 909 31.31 -18.62 -19.82
CA THR A 909 31.90 -17.72 -20.83
C THR A 909 31.07 -17.71 -22.11
N ALA A 910 30.62 -16.53 -22.53
CA ALA A 910 29.96 -16.32 -23.82
C ALA A 910 30.93 -15.64 -24.80
N THR A 911 31.01 -16.18 -26.03
CA THR A 911 31.80 -15.60 -27.12
C THR A 911 30.91 -15.40 -28.34
N PHE A 912 30.88 -14.20 -28.89
CA PHE A 912 30.03 -13.82 -30.02
C PHE A 912 30.79 -12.97 -31.03
N THR A 913 30.67 -13.29 -32.32
CA THR A 913 31.22 -12.47 -33.40
C THR A 913 30.15 -11.48 -33.85
N ALA A 914 30.23 -10.26 -33.35
CA ALA A 914 29.25 -9.21 -33.62
C ALA A 914 29.53 -8.51 -34.94
N ALA A 915 28.53 -8.40 -35.82
CA ALA A 915 28.56 -7.52 -36.97
C ALA A 915 28.17 -6.10 -36.54
N ILE A 916 29.08 -5.15 -36.73
CA ILE A 916 28.84 -3.73 -36.40
C ILE A 916 28.11 -3.08 -37.57
N PRO A 917 26.92 -2.49 -37.37
CA PRO A 917 26.18 -1.86 -38.46
C PRO A 917 27.02 -0.83 -39.23
N ALA A 918 26.92 -0.83 -40.56
CA ALA A 918 27.68 0.12 -41.39
C ALA A 918 27.30 1.59 -41.14
N GLY A 919 26.07 1.84 -40.66
CA GLY A 919 25.58 3.17 -40.30
C GLY A 919 25.93 3.63 -38.88
N THR A 920 26.70 2.86 -38.11
CA THR A 920 27.08 3.25 -36.74
C THR A 920 27.92 4.54 -36.75
N PRO A 921 27.53 5.59 -36.01
CA PRO A 921 28.28 6.83 -35.94
C PRO A 921 29.73 6.61 -35.47
N LEU A 922 30.67 7.33 -36.08
CA LEU A 922 32.06 7.33 -35.62
C LEU A 922 32.15 8.01 -34.25
N GLY A 923 32.81 7.37 -33.29
CA GLY A 923 32.89 7.91 -31.93
C GLY A 923 32.87 6.84 -30.87
N LYS A 924 32.65 7.26 -29.62
CA LYS A 924 32.51 6.34 -28.49
C LYS A 924 31.18 5.61 -28.58
N VAL A 925 31.22 4.30 -28.41
CA VAL A 925 30.05 3.42 -28.29
C VAL A 925 30.25 2.51 -27.08
N THR A 926 29.15 2.05 -26.51
CA THR A 926 29.15 1.06 -25.44
C THR A 926 28.76 -0.28 -26.01
N LEU A 927 29.66 -1.26 -25.95
CA LEU A 927 29.29 -2.66 -26.18
C LEU A 927 28.91 -3.26 -24.84
N SER A 928 27.79 -3.97 -24.78
CA SER A 928 27.33 -4.65 -23.57
C SER A 928 26.88 -6.07 -23.88
N ALA A 929 26.91 -6.92 -22.86
CA ALA A 929 26.44 -8.30 -22.92
C ALA A 929 25.64 -8.62 -21.66
N VAL A 930 24.38 -9.03 -21.81
CA VAL A 930 23.43 -9.25 -20.70
C VAL A 930 22.97 -10.70 -20.70
N GLY A 931 23.14 -11.39 -19.56
CA GLY A 931 22.65 -12.75 -19.39
C GLY A 931 21.14 -12.81 -19.16
N ALA A 932 20.43 -13.71 -19.83
CA ALA A 932 18.98 -13.84 -19.74
C ALA A 932 18.48 -14.40 -18.39
N GLY A 933 19.30 -15.20 -17.71
CA GLY A 933 18.96 -15.82 -16.44
C GLY A 933 19.39 -15.00 -15.23
N SER A 934 20.70 -14.74 -15.15
CA SER A 934 21.38 -14.03 -14.07
C SER A 934 21.11 -12.53 -14.09
N GLY A 935 20.72 -11.96 -15.24
CA GLY A 935 20.69 -10.51 -15.45
C GLY A 935 22.06 -9.84 -15.37
N TYR A 936 23.16 -10.62 -15.25
CA TYR A 936 24.50 -10.08 -15.13
C TYR A 936 24.88 -9.34 -16.41
N THR A 937 25.42 -8.13 -16.25
CA THR A 937 25.81 -7.28 -17.38
C THR A 937 27.32 -7.15 -17.40
N THR A 938 27.93 -7.35 -18.57
CA THR A 938 29.31 -6.89 -18.84
C THR A 938 29.30 -5.79 -19.88
N SER A 939 30.25 -4.86 -19.79
CA SER A 939 30.33 -3.76 -20.76
C SER A 939 31.77 -3.35 -21.07
N ALA A 940 31.92 -2.69 -22.21
CA ALA A 940 33.16 -2.04 -22.64
C ALA A 940 32.86 -0.82 -23.50
N VAL A 941 33.58 0.27 -23.24
CA VAL A 941 33.54 1.45 -24.11
C VAL A 941 34.57 1.28 -25.21
N SER A 942 34.11 1.26 -26.45
CA SER A 942 34.95 1.20 -27.65
C SER A 942 34.82 2.47 -28.46
N ARG A 943 35.76 2.70 -29.40
CA ARG A 943 35.67 3.78 -30.38
C ARG A 943 35.49 3.20 -31.77
N VAL A 944 34.37 3.48 -32.41
CA VAL A 944 34.10 3.10 -33.80
C VAL A 944 34.93 3.99 -34.72
N ARG A 945 35.67 3.35 -35.62
CA ARG A 945 36.55 4.00 -36.60
C ARG A 945 36.01 3.77 -38.01
N ALA A 946 36.40 4.65 -38.93
CA ALA A 946 36.21 4.40 -40.35
C ALA A 946 37.07 3.21 -40.76
N ALA A 947 36.52 2.28 -41.54
CA ALA A 947 37.32 1.26 -42.19
C ALA A 947 38.18 1.95 -43.28
N ASP A 948 39.48 1.66 -43.29
CA ASP A 948 40.43 2.18 -44.29
C ASP A 948 40.21 1.56 -45.67
#